data_AF-A0A1M7L772-F1
#
_entry.id   AF-A0A1M7L772-F1
#
_cell.length_a   1.000
_cell.length_b   1.000
_cell.length_c   1.000
_cell.angle_alpha   90.00
_cell.angle_beta   90.00
_cell.angle_gamma   90.00
#
_symmetry.space_group_name_H-M   'P 1'
#
loop_
_entity.id
_entity.type
_entity.pdbx_description
1 polymer ?
#
loop_
_entity_poly.entity_id
_entity_poly.type
_entity_poly.pdbx_seq_one_letter_code
_entity_poly.pdbx_strand_id
1 'polypeptide(L)'
;MSGGQGMNDKRKHPTVGKRVGGWLYVHRSALSRLPEEIGRKVRDAESVSQATDWNVVKIRSEAVGLLTYADFDEHPFPALLHSASVELTAGTTKSIDYSTRENPPILHRKELLLLPEDPRIPRFAALTRAAEGHGLFSEPTKIGTKKAWSDKIDAAGLVLDGHALRERGAQTRTVHRFKTAIQRSGLSQPINLMLRFGMADRSTSIFDYGCGRGSDVGILRENGYQVFGWDPVHAPDGERRKADIVNLGFVLNVIEDPHERLETLKAAWSFARNGIVVSVMSAGKTDTTKLQPYGDGFLSGWDTFQKYFTQDELRRLLSEVTGEPPVNFAPGIVAAFRDKDLEQRVLFRRKSRSVALGMNVSIPPRTHIPQTKKSRPVIRDVLREELEELWRLVIELGRSPGPEEMPDDLVAAISGKGFRVEAAVSESLAAFGDETTLEAAAAARREDLLVHFAVGLFPGAVKYGELPISIRRDVRAFFGSHANVLSQARSVLTEIGNVNTLIDAAVKASSDVVGSLSEDGTFYMSMDSERSLPVPLRIMIGCAEILDKSFMTSDFLIVDLKTRYIKGIRCDDISRPIPKIVEEFHVHLGKAASSRKYPRDKALYLKSKYLPASEEKRDLQLKIDENLRKTGLVDENGKGPSHSQLSIIFSQSHSN
;
A
#
# COMPACT_ATOMS: atom_id res chain seq x y z
N MET A 1 26.03 47.98 19.06
CA MET A 1 24.65 47.94 18.53
C MET A 1 24.50 46.63 17.75
N SER A 2 24.56 45.45 18.36
CA SER A 2 23.51 44.75 19.11
C SER A 2 22.16 44.72 18.38
N GLY A 3 22.01 43.79 17.45
CA GLY A 3 20.74 43.41 16.83
C GLY A 3 20.69 41.89 16.70
N GLY A 4 20.32 41.22 17.80
CA GLY A 4 20.27 39.76 17.90
C GLY A 4 19.13 39.15 17.09
N GLN A 5 19.47 38.10 16.35
CA GLN A 5 18.56 37.15 15.73
C GLN A 5 17.72 36.44 16.81
N GLY A 6 16.40 36.61 16.76
CA GLY A 6 15.44 35.75 17.45
C GLY A 6 14.82 34.78 16.45
N MET A 7 15.45 33.62 16.27
CA MET A 7 14.93 32.51 15.48
C MET A 7 13.70 31.94 16.20
N ASN A 8 12.50 32.29 15.73
CA ASN A 8 11.25 31.87 16.35
C ASN A 8 10.90 30.45 15.86
N ASP A 9 11.39 29.44 16.59
CA ASP A 9 11.08 28.01 16.40
C ASP A 9 9.57 27.77 16.65
N LYS A 10 8.74 28.00 15.62
CA LYS A 10 7.31 27.65 15.63
C LYS A 10 7.14 26.17 15.27
N ARG A 11 7.52 25.27 16.18
CA ARG A 11 6.91 23.93 16.24
C ARG A 11 5.47 24.08 16.75
N LYS A 12 4.53 24.38 15.84
CA LYS A 12 3.10 24.34 16.16
C LYS A 12 2.65 22.88 16.24
N HIS A 13 2.62 22.35 17.46
CA HIS A 13 1.83 21.15 17.76
C HIS A 13 0.36 21.40 17.36
N PRO A 14 -0.37 20.38 16.86
CA PRO A 14 -1.79 20.52 16.57
C PRO A 14 -2.54 20.81 17.88
N THR A 15 -3.19 21.97 17.97
CA THR A 15 -4.11 22.28 19.06
C THR A 15 -5.35 21.41 18.92
N VAL A 16 -5.55 20.53 19.89
CA VAL A 16 -6.76 19.71 20.06
C VAL A 16 -7.97 20.61 20.33
N GLY A 17 -9.12 20.27 19.74
CA GLY A 17 -10.41 20.91 20.01
C GLY A 17 -10.88 21.92 18.96
N LYS A 18 -12.17 22.23 19.02
CA LYS A 18 -12.88 23.10 18.08
C LYS A 18 -13.04 24.50 18.67
N ARG A 19 -12.69 25.55 17.93
CA ARG A 19 -12.87 26.95 18.38
C ARG A 19 -14.09 27.60 17.75
N VAL A 20 -14.99 28.13 18.57
CA VAL A 20 -16.21 28.84 18.13
C VAL A 20 -16.50 30.00 19.09
N GLY A 21 -16.66 31.22 18.56
CA GLY A 21 -17.07 32.38 19.37
C GLY A 21 -16.16 32.67 20.58
N GLY A 22 -14.85 32.49 20.43
CA GLY A 22 -13.87 32.66 21.52
C GLY A 22 -13.74 31.47 22.49
N TRP A 23 -14.61 30.46 22.37
CA TRP A 23 -14.55 29.24 23.18
C TRP A 23 -13.73 28.15 22.50
N LEU A 24 -13.01 27.37 23.29
CA LEU A 24 -12.39 26.10 22.90
C LEU A 24 -13.24 24.93 23.41
N TYR A 25 -13.75 24.10 22.51
CA TYR A 25 -14.54 22.91 22.81
C TYR A 25 -13.68 21.65 22.69
N VAL A 26 -13.71 20.82 23.72
CA VAL A 26 -12.89 19.60 23.81
C VAL A 26 -13.70 18.49 24.47
N HIS A 27 -13.57 17.26 23.99
CA HIS A 27 -14.12 16.08 24.66
C HIS A 27 -13.23 15.68 25.84
N ARG A 28 -13.81 15.12 26.92
CA ARG A 28 -13.07 14.75 28.13
C ARG A 28 -11.84 13.86 27.88
N SER A 29 -11.92 12.96 26.90
CA SER A 29 -10.80 12.06 26.54
C SER A 29 -9.58 12.78 26.00
N ALA A 30 -9.75 14.03 25.56
CA ALA A 30 -8.70 14.81 24.93
C ALA A 30 -8.09 15.89 25.84
N LEU A 31 -8.53 15.96 27.12
CA LEU A 31 -8.00 16.89 28.12
C LEU A 31 -6.51 16.70 28.38
N SER A 32 -6.01 15.47 28.35
CA SER A 32 -4.61 15.13 28.62
C SER A 32 -3.62 15.77 27.63
N ARG A 33 -4.11 16.28 26.50
CA ARG A 33 -3.31 16.95 25.48
C ARG A 33 -3.35 18.48 25.58
N LEU A 34 -4.18 19.03 26.47
CA LEU A 34 -4.23 20.47 26.72
C LEU A 34 -3.12 20.88 27.71
N PRO A 35 -2.68 22.16 27.68
CA PRO A 35 -1.77 22.70 28.69
C PRO A 35 -2.30 22.49 30.12
N GLU A 36 -1.40 22.22 31.07
CA GLU A 36 -1.75 21.94 32.47
C GLU A 36 -2.55 23.07 33.14
N GLU A 37 -2.33 24.31 32.73
CA GLU A 37 -3.13 25.46 33.16
C GLU A 37 -4.62 25.30 32.81
N ILE A 38 -4.91 24.84 31.58
CA ILE A 38 -6.28 24.58 31.14
C ILE A 38 -6.86 23.39 31.89
N GLY A 39 -6.07 22.32 32.05
CA GLY A 39 -6.48 21.14 32.84
C GLY A 39 -6.86 21.51 34.27
N ARG A 40 -6.11 22.43 34.90
CA ARG A 40 -6.42 22.94 36.24
C ARG A 40 -7.74 23.71 36.27
N LYS A 41 -7.95 24.64 35.34
CA LYS A 41 -9.22 25.39 35.23
C LYS A 41 -10.44 24.48 35.12
N VAL A 42 -10.31 23.37 34.38
CA VAL A 42 -11.40 22.39 34.26
C VAL A 42 -11.64 21.65 35.59
N ARG A 43 -10.59 21.19 36.28
CA ARG A 43 -10.73 20.54 37.60
C ARG A 43 -11.30 21.47 38.67
N ASP A 44 -10.90 22.74 38.65
CA ASP A 44 -11.45 23.76 39.56
C ASP A 44 -12.95 23.96 39.27
N ALA A 45 -13.33 24.03 37.99
CA ALA A 45 -14.74 24.12 37.59
C ALA A 45 -15.55 22.87 37.98
N GLU A 46 -14.99 21.66 37.86
CA GLU A 46 -15.62 20.43 38.35
C GLU A 46 -15.86 20.47 39.85
N SER A 47 -14.85 20.91 40.62
CA SER A 47 -14.95 21.00 42.08
C SER A 47 -16.01 22.02 42.53
N VAL A 48 -16.09 23.17 41.86
CA VAL A 48 -17.01 24.25 42.25
C VAL A 48 -18.45 23.97 41.79
N SER A 49 -18.63 23.36 40.61
CA SER A 49 -19.97 23.05 40.08
C SER A 49 -20.53 21.71 40.54
N GLN A 50 -19.69 20.83 41.09
CA GLN A 50 -20.00 19.42 41.41
C GLN A 50 -20.48 18.60 40.20
N ALA A 51 -20.27 19.08 38.96
CA ALA A 51 -20.64 18.36 37.75
C ALA A 51 -19.53 17.38 37.35
N THR A 52 -19.77 16.08 37.50
CA THR A 52 -18.80 15.01 37.16
C THR A 52 -19.13 14.26 35.88
N ASP A 53 -20.39 14.30 35.44
CA ASP A 53 -20.91 13.45 34.36
C ASP A 53 -20.83 14.13 32.98
N TRP A 54 -20.02 15.18 32.86
CA TRP A 54 -19.83 15.88 31.60
C TRP A 54 -18.92 15.07 30.65
N ASN A 55 -19.13 15.26 29.34
CA ASN A 55 -18.32 14.63 28.30
C ASN A 55 -17.68 15.66 27.36
N VAL A 56 -18.19 16.89 27.31
CA VAL A 56 -17.59 17.99 26.56
C VAL A 56 -17.38 19.19 27.48
N VAL A 57 -16.23 19.84 27.34
CA VAL A 57 -15.94 21.10 28.01
C VAL A 57 -15.79 22.22 26.99
N LYS A 58 -16.29 23.41 27.31
CA LYS A 58 -15.99 24.65 26.60
C LYS A 58 -15.19 25.59 27.51
N ILE A 59 -14.08 26.12 27.02
CA ILE A 59 -13.13 26.93 27.81
C ILE A 59 -12.91 28.29 27.16
N ARG A 60 -12.91 29.36 27.97
CA ARG A 60 -12.41 30.70 27.64
C ARG A 60 -11.48 31.18 28.76
N SER A 61 -10.93 32.40 28.66
CA SER A 61 -9.98 32.94 29.67
C SER A 61 -10.51 32.82 31.11
N GLU A 62 -11.72 33.36 31.33
CA GLU A 62 -12.32 33.54 32.66
C GLU A 62 -13.54 32.65 32.93
N ALA A 63 -13.84 31.67 32.06
CA ALA A 63 -14.95 30.75 32.33
C ALA A 63 -14.78 29.38 31.70
N VAL A 64 -15.43 28.41 32.34
CA VAL A 64 -15.50 27.01 31.91
C VAL A 64 -16.97 26.59 31.87
N GLY A 65 -17.36 25.89 30.81
CA GLY A 65 -18.67 25.25 30.71
C GLY A 65 -18.50 23.74 30.60
N LEU A 66 -19.01 23.00 31.58
CA LEU A 66 -19.07 21.55 31.60
C LEU A 66 -20.42 21.12 30.98
N LEU A 67 -20.37 20.40 29.87
CA LEU A 67 -21.51 20.03 29.04
C LEU A 67 -21.68 18.51 29.04
N THR A 68 -22.86 18.05 29.41
CA THR A 68 -23.26 16.65 29.32
C THR A 68 -24.16 16.48 28.11
N TYR A 69 -23.61 15.89 27.05
CA TYR A 69 -24.38 15.45 25.90
C TYR A 69 -24.89 14.02 26.10
N ALA A 70 -26.05 13.69 25.53
CA ALA A 70 -26.52 12.30 25.42
C ALA A 70 -25.46 11.44 24.72
N ASP A 71 -25.46 10.13 24.99
CA ASP A 71 -24.38 9.18 24.63
C ASP A 71 -23.56 9.63 23.41
N PHE A 72 -22.36 10.15 23.71
CA PHE A 72 -21.50 10.81 22.73
C PHE A 72 -21.05 9.86 21.63
N ASP A 73 -21.02 8.55 21.91
CA ASP A 73 -20.53 7.53 21.01
C ASP A 73 -21.64 6.92 20.17
N GLU A 74 -22.83 6.74 20.74
CA GLU A 74 -23.99 6.15 20.06
C GLU A 74 -24.80 7.16 19.24
N HIS A 75 -25.00 8.39 19.72
CA HIS A 75 -25.88 9.34 19.04
C HIS A 75 -25.11 10.18 17.99
N PRO A 76 -25.57 10.24 16.72
CA PRO A 76 -24.88 10.99 15.66
C PRO A 76 -24.77 12.49 15.94
N PHE A 77 -25.85 13.08 16.45
CA PHE A 77 -25.95 14.49 16.85
C PHE A 77 -26.54 14.55 18.26
N PRO A 78 -25.73 14.32 19.30
CA PRO A 78 -26.24 14.14 20.64
C PRO A 78 -26.86 15.43 21.17
N ALA A 79 -27.99 15.30 21.84
CA ALA A 79 -28.67 16.41 22.51
C ALA A 79 -27.91 16.81 23.78
N LEU A 80 -27.85 18.10 24.06
CA LEU A 80 -27.36 18.61 25.33
C LEU A 80 -28.39 18.25 26.42
N LEU A 81 -27.95 17.54 27.45
CA LEU A 81 -28.77 17.15 28.60
C LEU A 81 -28.58 18.14 29.76
N HIS A 82 -27.34 18.47 30.08
CA HIS A 82 -27.01 19.36 31.19
C HIS A 82 -25.85 20.30 30.83
N SER A 83 -25.86 21.52 31.38
CA SER A 83 -24.78 22.48 31.23
C SER A 83 -24.52 23.21 32.55
N ALA A 84 -23.33 23.03 33.11
CA ALA A 84 -22.83 23.82 34.23
C ALA A 84 -21.79 24.83 33.74
N SER A 85 -22.05 26.13 33.91
CA SER A 85 -21.11 27.21 33.60
C SER A 85 -20.52 27.77 34.87
N VAL A 86 -19.20 27.90 34.92
CA VAL A 86 -18.44 28.43 36.06
C VAL A 86 -17.66 29.65 35.60
N GLU A 87 -17.85 30.77 36.28
CA GLU A 87 -17.01 31.96 36.13
C GLU A 87 -15.85 31.89 37.11
N LEU A 88 -14.63 31.81 36.59
CA LEU A 88 -13.45 31.46 37.38
C LEU A 88 -13.04 32.56 38.36
N THR A 89 -13.28 33.83 38.01
CA THR A 89 -12.91 34.99 38.84
C THR A 89 -13.87 35.19 40.02
N ALA A 90 -15.17 34.99 39.79
CA ALA A 90 -16.22 35.22 40.79
C ALA A 90 -16.62 33.94 41.55
N GLY A 91 -16.21 32.77 41.06
CA GLY A 91 -16.61 31.46 41.61
C GLY A 91 -18.10 31.15 41.45
N THR A 92 -18.82 31.92 40.62
CA THR A 92 -20.26 31.76 40.43
C THR A 92 -20.55 30.61 39.48
N THR A 93 -21.59 29.84 39.81
CA THR A 93 -22.03 28.70 39.00
C THR A 93 -23.45 28.91 38.49
N LYS A 94 -23.68 28.51 37.24
CA LYS A 94 -25.00 28.49 36.61
C LYS A 94 -25.21 27.13 35.96
N SER A 95 -26.18 26.37 36.46
CA SER A 95 -26.60 25.11 35.87
C SER A 95 -27.91 25.25 35.10
N ILE A 96 -28.04 24.55 33.99
CA ILE A 96 -29.26 24.47 33.19
C ILE A 96 -29.49 23.02 32.78
N ASP A 97 -30.69 22.50 33.08
CA ASP A 97 -31.17 21.20 32.62
C ASP A 97 -31.95 21.36 31.31
N TYR A 98 -31.57 20.56 30.31
CA TYR A 98 -32.16 20.48 28.97
C TYR A 98 -32.82 19.12 28.71
N SER A 99 -32.69 18.14 29.61
CA SER A 99 -33.12 16.75 29.43
C SER A 99 -34.61 16.60 29.16
N THR A 100 -35.43 17.50 29.69
CA THR A 100 -36.90 17.53 29.54
C THR A 100 -37.37 18.42 28.39
N ARG A 101 -36.47 19.12 27.69
CA ARG A 101 -36.87 19.99 26.57
C ARG A 101 -37.15 19.16 25.33
N GLU A 102 -38.27 19.45 24.66
CA GLU A 102 -38.61 18.80 23.39
C GLU A 102 -37.61 19.13 22.27
N ASN A 103 -37.09 20.37 22.26
CA ASN A 103 -36.16 20.86 21.23
C ASN A 103 -34.82 21.32 21.84
N PRO A 104 -33.99 20.39 22.36
CA PRO A 104 -32.72 20.75 22.98
C PRO A 104 -31.67 21.14 21.94
N PRO A 105 -30.63 21.91 22.32
CA PRO A 105 -29.45 22.10 21.50
C PRO A 105 -28.75 20.78 21.20
N ILE A 106 -28.13 20.65 20.04
CA ILE A 106 -27.40 19.43 19.63
C ILE A 106 -25.94 19.73 19.29
N LEU A 107 -25.08 18.71 19.43
CA LEU A 107 -23.67 18.80 19.06
C LEU A 107 -23.46 18.39 17.60
N HIS A 108 -22.75 19.23 16.85
CA HIS A 108 -22.29 18.94 15.50
C HIS A 108 -20.77 18.83 15.44
N ARG A 109 -20.29 18.04 14.49
CA ARG A 109 -18.86 17.86 14.20
C ARG A 109 -18.07 17.36 15.42
N LYS A 110 -18.52 16.22 15.98
CA LYS A 110 -17.93 15.59 17.17
C LYS A 110 -16.47 15.20 16.95
N GLU A 111 -16.10 14.83 15.73
CA GLU A 111 -14.74 14.49 15.32
C GLU A 111 -13.71 15.57 15.66
N LEU A 112 -14.12 16.85 15.67
CA LEU A 112 -13.24 17.98 15.95
C LEU A 112 -12.94 18.17 17.44
N LEU A 113 -13.66 17.48 18.33
CA LEU A 113 -13.50 17.59 19.78
C LEU A 113 -12.57 16.50 20.34
N LEU A 114 -12.19 15.52 19.52
CA LEU A 114 -11.42 14.34 19.90
C LEU A 114 -9.90 14.56 19.72
N LEU A 115 -9.11 13.63 20.27
CA LEU A 115 -7.68 13.54 19.96
C LEU A 115 -7.50 13.18 18.48
N PRO A 116 -6.48 13.71 17.79
CA PRO A 116 -6.23 13.37 16.38
C PRO A 116 -6.11 11.87 16.12
N GLU A 117 -5.64 11.11 17.11
CA GLU A 117 -5.47 9.66 17.05
C GLU A 117 -6.71 8.89 17.52
N ASP A 118 -7.87 9.50 17.77
CA ASP A 118 -9.06 8.83 18.31
C ASP A 118 -9.75 7.91 17.26
N PRO A 119 -10.18 6.69 17.63
CA PRO A 119 -10.69 5.71 16.65
C PRO A 119 -12.07 6.04 16.12
N ARG A 120 -12.80 6.92 16.82
CA ARG A 120 -14.16 7.32 16.44
C ARG A 120 -14.19 8.36 15.34
N ILE A 121 -13.05 9.03 15.06
CA ILE A 121 -12.96 10.13 14.10
C ILE A 121 -13.44 9.73 12.71
N PRO A 122 -12.96 8.64 12.07
CA PRO A 122 -13.38 8.31 10.71
C PRO A 122 -14.90 8.21 10.55
N ARG A 123 -15.57 7.51 11.48
CA ARG A 123 -17.03 7.35 11.49
C ARG A 123 -17.77 8.68 11.68
N PHE A 124 -17.30 9.54 12.60
CA PHE A 124 -17.94 10.84 12.84
C PHE A 124 -17.70 11.83 11.70
N ALA A 125 -16.49 11.85 11.15
CA ALA A 125 -16.11 12.68 10.02
C ALA A 125 -16.84 12.28 8.74
N ALA A 126 -17.13 10.98 8.55
CA ALA A 126 -17.92 10.46 7.43
C ALA A 126 -19.32 11.07 7.42
N LEU A 127 -20.02 11.04 8.55
CA LEU A 127 -21.33 11.66 8.72
C LEU A 127 -21.30 13.16 8.43
N THR A 128 -20.31 13.87 8.99
CA THR A 128 -20.13 15.30 8.73
C THR A 128 -19.94 15.57 7.23
N ARG A 129 -19.09 14.78 6.55
CA ARG A 129 -18.81 14.92 5.12
C ARG A 129 -20.04 14.63 4.26
N ALA A 130 -20.80 13.59 4.57
CA ALA A 130 -22.06 13.30 3.90
C ALA A 130 -23.05 14.48 4.04
N ALA A 131 -23.20 14.99 5.26
CA ALA A 131 -24.06 16.15 5.53
C ALA A 131 -23.58 17.43 4.81
N GLU A 132 -22.26 17.65 4.68
CA GLU A 132 -21.69 18.74 3.87
C GLU A 132 -22.01 18.58 2.38
N GLY A 133 -21.88 17.37 1.84
CA GLY A 133 -22.19 17.06 0.44
C GLY A 133 -23.65 17.34 0.07
N HIS A 134 -24.58 17.13 1.01
CA HIS A 134 -25.99 17.49 0.88
C HIS A 134 -26.31 18.95 1.25
N GLY A 135 -25.30 19.77 1.57
CA GLY A 135 -25.49 21.18 1.91
C GLY A 135 -26.17 21.44 3.25
N LEU A 136 -26.25 20.46 4.15
CA LEU A 136 -26.96 20.59 5.45
C LEU A 136 -26.31 21.65 6.36
N PHE A 137 -25.01 21.88 6.20
CA PHE A 137 -24.25 22.89 6.96
C PHE A 137 -24.23 24.31 6.35
N SER A 138 -24.96 24.55 5.26
CA SER A 138 -25.00 25.85 4.56
C SER A 138 -25.46 27.04 5.42
N GLU A 139 -26.33 26.81 6.41
CA GLU A 139 -26.89 27.84 7.29
C GLU A 139 -26.63 27.50 8.78
N PRO A 140 -25.40 27.73 9.29
CA PRO A 140 -24.98 27.23 10.61
C PRO A 140 -25.81 27.78 11.79
N THR A 141 -26.43 28.95 11.64
CA THR A 141 -27.24 29.60 12.69
C THR A 141 -28.62 28.96 12.86
N LYS A 142 -29.11 28.22 11.85
CA LYS A 142 -30.47 27.65 11.85
C LYS A 142 -30.52 26.18 12.26
N ILE A 143 -29.36 25.53 12.48
CA ILE A 143 -29.28 24.08 12.70
C ILE A 143 -29.03 23.69 14.16
N GLY A 144 -28.93 24.65 15.08
CA GLY A 144 -28.44 24.39 16.44
C GLY A 144 -29.33 23.54 17.35
N THR A 145 -30.56 23.21 16.94
CA THR A 145 -31.55 22.51 17.78
C THR A 145 -32.01 21.21 17.12
N LYS A 146 -32.40 20.22 17.93
CA LYS A 146 -32.81 18.88 17.46
C LYS A 146 -33.86 18.93 16.36
N LYS A 147 -34.96 19.67 16.58
CA LYS A 147 -36.06 19.81 15.63
C LYS A 147 -35.60 20.46 14.33
N ALA A 148 -34.91 21.59 14.41
CA ALA A 148 -34.46 22.31 13.22
C ALA A 148 -33.47 21.48 12.36
N TRP A 149 -32.67 20.63 13.00
CA TRP A 149 -31.77 19.71 12.30
C TRP A 149 -32.52 18.55 11.66
N SER A 150 -33.46 17.92 12.38
CA SER A 150 -34.34 16.88 11.81
C SER A 150 -35.14 17.40 10.63
N ASP A 151 -35.76 18.57 10.75
CA ASP A 151 -36.53 19.21 9.67
C ASP A 151 -35.65 19.47 8.44
N LYS A 152 -34.37 19.83 8.64
CA LYS A 152 -33.43 20.07 7.54
C LYS A 152 -32.99 18.78 6.84
N ILE A 153 -32.77 17.70 7.59
CA ILE A 153 -32.48 16.36 7.04
C ILE A 153 -33.70 15.86 6.24
N ASP A 154 -34.89 16.02 6.82
CA ASP A 154 -36.15 15.61 6.19
C ASP A 154 -36.41 16.40 4.90
N ALA A 155 -36.20 17.71 4.92
CA ALA A 155 -36.33 18.58 3.74
C ALA A 155 -35.33 18.25 2.62
N ALA A 156 -34.19 17.64 2.96
CA ALA A 156 -33.22 17.14 1.99
C ALA A 156 -33.59 15.74 1.44
N GLY A 157 -34.72 15.15 1.85
CA GLY A 157 -35.14 13.81 1.44
C GLY A 157 -34.36 12.68 2.11
N LEU A 158 -33.68 12.97 3.22
CA LEU A 158 -32.79 12.04 3.90
C LEU A 158 -33.41 11.50 5.21
N VAL A 159 -32.76 10.48 5.76
CA VAL A 159 -32.99 9.93 7.10
C VAL A 159 -31.65 9.56 7.74
N LEU A 160 -31.57 9.64 9.08
CA LEU A 160 -30.43 9.15 9.84
C LEU A 160 -30.61 7.67 10.18
N ASP A 161 -29.59 6.87 9.87
CA ASP A 161 -29.48 5.46 10.26
C ASP A 161 -28.14 5.26 10.98
N GLY A 162 -28.19 5.26 12.32
CA GLY A 162 -27.00 5.32 13.15
C GLY A 162 -26.15 6.56 12.84
N HIS A 163 -24.91 6.34 12.38
CA HIS A 163 -23.99 7.41 11.97
C HIS A 163 -23.91 7.59 10.44
N ALA A 164 -24.91 7.13 9.69
CA ALA A 164 -25.00 7.31 8.24
C ALA A 164 -26.23 8.13 7.84
N LEU A 165 -26.10 8.93 6.77
CA LEU A 165 -27.22 9.57 6.09
C LEU A 165 -27.64 8.72 4.90
N ARG A 166 -28.95 8.47 4.76
CA ARG A 166 -29.52 7.69 3.67
C ARG A 166 -30.72 8.39 3.05
N GLU A 167 -31.00 8.08 1.79
CA GLU A 167 -32.25 8.49 1.15
C GLU A 167 -33.46 7.84 1.83
N ARG A 168 -34.56 8.58 1.92
CA ARG A 168 -35.81 8.09 2.52
C ARG A 168 -36.35 6.88 1.74
N GLY A 169 -36.59 5.79 2.45
CA GLY A 169 -37.09 4.53 1.86
C GLY A 169 -36.00 3.53 1.46
N ALA A 170 -34.72 3.86 1.62
CA ALA A 170 -33.63 2.90 1.45
C ALA A 170 -33.77 1.75 2.47
N GLN A 171 -33.58 0.50 2.02
CA GLN A 171 -33.57 -0.66 2.92
C GLN A 171 -32.37 -0.60 3.88
N THR A 172 -32.64 -0.58 5.18
CA THR A 172 -31.62 -0.62 6.22
C THR A 172 -31.37 -2.07 6.64
N ARG A 173 -30.09 -2.43 6.76
CA ARG A 173 -29.63 -3.73 7.27
C ARG A 173 -28.44 -3.52 8.17
N THR A 174 -28.41 -4.23 9.29
CA THR A 174 -27.28 -4.22 10.22
C THR A 174 -26.11 -4.99 9.61
N VAL A 175 -25.01 -4.31 9.34
CA VAL A 175 -23.81 -4.91 8.75
C VAL A 175 -22.86 -5.38 9.85
N HIS A 176 -22.51 -6.67 9.86
CA HIS A 176 -21.61 -7.27 10.84
C HIS A 176 -20.15 -7.35 10.35
N ARG A 177 -19.52 -6.19 10.08
CA ARG A 177 -18.17 -6.10 9.49
C ARG A 177 -17.08 -6.91 10.23
N PHE A 178 -17.22 -7.07 11.54
CA PHE A 178 -16.26 -7.77 12.41
C PHE A 178 -16.15 -9.28 12.21
N LYS A 179 -17.05 -9.89 11.42
CA LYS A 179 -17.01 -11.35 11.14
C LYS A 179 -16.07 -11.73 10.00
N THR A 180 -15.40 -10.76 9.37
CA THR A 180 -14.58 -10.95 8.17
C THR A 180 -13.10 -11.25 8.46
N ALA A 181 -12.66 -11.14 9.73
CA ALA A 181 -11.27 -11.39 10.11
C ALA A 181 -10.92 -12.89 10.06
N ILE A 182 -9.97 -13.25 9.19
CA ILE A 182 -9.52 -14.63 8.96
C ILE A 182 -8.18 -14.89 9.67
N GLN A 183 -8.03 -16.08 10.28
CA GLN A 183 -6.76 -16.55 10.84
C GLN A 183 -5.89 -17.16 9.75
N ARG A 184 -4.60 -16.78 9.69
CA ARG A 184 -3.65 -17.22 8.68
C ARG A 184 -2.36 -17.70 9.35
N SER A 185 -1.70 -18.70 8.76
CA SER A 185 -0.46 -19.31 9.29
C SER A 185 0.84 -18.66 8.78
N GLY A 186 0.75 -17.61 7.98
CA GLY A 186 1.92 -16.92 7.42
C GLY A 186 1.64 -15.44 7.13
N LEU A 187 2.71 -14.70 6.79
CA LEU A 187 2.62 -13.27 6.47
C LEU A 187 1.64 -13.01 5.32
N SER A 188 0.83 -11.97 5.46
CA SER A 188 -0.07 -11.55 4.39
C SER A 188 0.71 -11.07 3.16
N GLN A 189 0.08 -11.19 1.98
CA GLN A 189 0.66 -10.74 0.73
C GLN A 189 1.19 -9.29 0.76
N PRO A 190 0.47 -8.28 1.31
CA PRO A 190 1.02 -6.93 1.36
C PRO A 190 2.26 -6.81 2.22
N ILE A 191 2.31 -7.45 3.38
CA ILE A 191 3.51 -7.47 4.23
C ILE A 191 4.68 -8.11 3.47
N ASN A 192 4.46 -9.28 2.85
CA ASN A 192 5.48 -9.95 2.06
C ASN A 192 6.02 -9.06 0.93
N LEU A 193 5.15 -8.34 0.21
CA LEU A 193 5.57 -7.43 -0.86
C LEU A 193 6.33 -6.21 -0.32
N MET A 194 5.92 -5.65 0.82
CA MET A 194 6.65 -4.56 1.47
C MET A 194 8.08 -4.96 1.82
N LEU A 195 8.27 -6.12 2.44
CA LEU A 195 9.60 -6.63 2.78
C LEU A 195 10.41 -6.95 1.52
N ARG A 196 9.81 -7.67 0.57
CA ARG A 196 10.47 -8.07 -0.69
C ARG A 196 10.96 -6.88 -1.51
N PHE A 197 10.18 -5.80 -1.55
CA PHE A 197 10.55 -4.59 -2.30
C PHE A 197 11.38 -3.60 -1.48
N GLY A 198 11.76 -3.94 -0.25
CA GLY A 198 12.58 -3.08 0.61
C GLY A 198 11.86 -1.79 1.02
N MET A 199 10.52 -1.83 1.10
CA MET A 199 9.73 -0.72 1.64
C MET A 199 9.81 -0.66 3.17
N ALA A 200 10.03 -1.82 3.81
CA ALA A 200 10.25 -1.94 5.24
C ALA A 200 11.33 -2.99 5.52
N ASP A 201 12.11 -2.74 6.58
CA ASP A 201 13.12 -3.62 7.17
C ASP A 201 13.01 -3.60 8.70
N ARG A 202 13.98 -4.19 9.42
CA ARG A 202 13.96 -4.24 10.90
C ARG A 202 14.22 -2.90 11.57
N SER A 203 14.83 -1.94 10.87
CA SER A 203 15.02 -0.56 11.35
C SER A 203 13.74 0.28 11.20
N THR A 204 12.83 -0.17 10.34
CA THR A 204 11.59 0.52 10.00
C THR A 204 10.49 0.21 11.01
N SER A 205 9.86 1.25 11.57
CA SER A 205 8.64 1.06 12.36
C SER A 205 7.40 0.87 11.47
N ILE A 206 6.65 -0.20 11.72
CA ILE A 206 5.46 -0.60 10.95
C ILE A 206 4.21 -0.52 11.84
N PHE A 207 3.18 0.15 11.34
CA PHE A 207 1.85 0.15 11.95
C PHE A 207 0.84 -0.61 11.07
N ASP A 208 0.30 -1.71 11.59
CA ASP A 208 -0.77 -2.47 10.95
C ASP A 208 -2.15 -1.94 11.38
N TYR A 209 -2.74 -1.08 10.55
CA TYR A 209 -4.03 -0.43 10.80
C TYR A 209 -5.17 -1.38 10.42
N GLY A 210 -5.94 -1.82 11.42
CA GLY A 210 -6.95 -2.86 11.26
C GLY A 210 -6.32 -4.25 11.19
N CYS A 211 -5.40 -4.55 12.12
CA CYS A 211 -4.63 -5.81 12.13
C CYS A 211 -5.49 -7.07 12.38
N GLY A 212 -6.79 -6.92 12.64
CA GLY A 212 -7.67 -8.01 13.04
C GLY A 212 -7.09 -8.76 14.23
N ARG A 213 -6.92 -10.08 14.07
CA ARG A 213 -6.37 -10.96 15.10
C ARG A 213 -4.86 -10.82 15.33
N GLY A 214 -4.16 -9.97 14.57
CA GLY A 214 -2.75 -9.63 14.81
C GLY A 214 -1.72 -10.67 14.32
N SER A 215 -2.07 -11.56 13.39
CA SER A 215 -1.14 -12.62 12.91
C SER A 215 0.14 -12.04 12.29
N ASP A 216 0.01 -11.03 11.41
CA ASP A 216 1.16 -10.37 10.78
C ASP A 216 2.06 -9.68 11.83
N VAL A 217 1.44 -8.99 12.79
CA VAL A 217 2.14 -8.32 13.90
C VAL A 217 2.92 -9.32 14.76
N GLY A 218 2.32 -10.47 15.08
CA GLY A 218 2.97 -11.54 15.84
C GLY A 218 4.21 -12.08 15.12
N ILE A 219 4.04 -12.52 13.87
CA ILE A 219 5.13 -13.10 13.06
C ILE A 219 6.27 -12.10 12.88
N LEU A 220 5.97 -10.86 12.50
CA LEU A 220 6.99 -9.82 12.30
C LEU A 220 7.76 -9.51 13.59
N ARG A 221 7.07 -9.44 14.74
CA ARG A 221 7.71 -9.18 16.03
C ARG A 221 8.64 -10.32 16.45
N GLU A 222 8.22 -11.57 16.25
CA GLU A 222 9.07 -12.76 16.47
C GLU A 222 10.33 -12.75 15.59
N ASN A 223 10.27 -12.11 14.42
CA ASN A 223 11.39 -11.98 13.48
C ASN A 223 12.19 -10.66 13.64
N GLY A 224 12.02 -9.97 14.78
CA GLY A 224 12.82 -8.78 15.14
C GLY A 224 12.40 -7.47 14.49
N TYR A 225 11.22 -7.40 13.87
CA TYR A 225 10.70 -6.16 13.27
C TYR A 225 10.01 -5.28 14.32
N GLN A 226 10.14 -3.96 14.16
CA GLN A 226 9.45 -2.96 14.97
C GLN A 226 8.01 -2.79 14.49
N VAL A 227 7.11 -3.67 14.94
CA VAL A 227 5.70 -3.66 14.50
C VAL A 227 4.72 -3.55 15.67
N PHE A 228 3.65 -2.80 15.44
CA PHE A 228 2.48 -2.73 16.31
C PHE A 228 1.21 -2.65 15.46
N GLY A 229 0.06 -2.94 16.06
CA GLY A 229 -1.20 -2.98 15.35
C GLY A 229 -2.37 -2.58 16.24
N TRP A 230 -3.44 -2.16 15.58
CA TRP A 230 -4.69 -1.78 16.21
C TRP A 230 -5.86 -2.31 15.37
N ASP A 231 -6.92 -2.76 16.05
CA ASP A 231 -8.17 -3.15 15.42
C ASP A 231 -9.35 -2.77 16.31
N PRO A 232 -10.45 -2.20 15.78
CA PRO A 232 -11.54 -1.72 16.62
C PRO A 232 -12.25 -2.82 17.44
N VAL A 233 -12.10 -4.09 17.07
CA VAL A 233 -12.79 -5.21 17.74
C VAL A 233 -11.80 -6.21 18.34
N HIS A 234 -10.77 -6.58 17.60
CA HIS A 234 -9.85 -7.65 17.97
C HIS A 234 -8.63 -7.16 18.75
N ALA A 235 -8.29 -5.87 18.65
CA ALA A 235 -7.20 -5.24 19.38
C ALA A 235 -7.53 -3.77 19.71
N PRO A 236 -8.63 -3.50 20.45
CA PRO A 236 -9.13 -2.15 20.68
C PRO A 236 -8.15 -1.29 21.49
N ASP A 237 -7.40 -1.93 22.39
CA ASP A 237 -6.34 -1.31 23.21
C ASP A 237 -4.97 -1.30 22.51
N GLY A 238 -4.91 -1.67 21.23
CA GLY A 238 -3.69 -1.67 20.43
C GLY A 238 -3.10 -0.26 20.26
N GLU A 239 -1.77 -0.18 20.15
CA GLU A 239 -1.07 1.10 20.00
C GLU A 239 -1.47 1.83 18.71
N ARG A 240 -1.73 3.14 18.83
CA ARG A 240 -1.99 4.03 17.69
C ARG A 240 -1.11 5.25 17.77
N ARG A 241 0.04 5.15 17.10
CA ARG A 241 1.05 6.19 17.02
C ARG A 241 1.63 6.23 15.62
N LYS A 242 2.35 7.32 15.31
CA LYS A 242 3.04 7.43 14.02
C LYS A 242 4.08 6.33 13.85
N ALA A 243 4.17 5.82 12.63
CA ALA A 243 5.13 4.82 12.19
C ALA A 243 5.74 5.25 10.85
N ASP A 244 6.86 4.66 10.48
CA ASP A 244 7.52 4.96 9.21
C ASP A 244 6.66 4.45 8.06
N ILE A 245 6.13 3.23 8.18
CA ILE A 245 5.22 2.63 7.21
C ILE A 245 3.90 2.23 7.88
N VAL A 246 2.79 2.52 7.21
CA VAL A 246 1.46 2.04 7.61
C VAL A 246 0.98 0.98 6.62
N ASN A 247 0.51 -0.15 7.12
CA ASN A 247 -0.25 -1.13 6.35
C ASN A 247 -1.74 -0.94 6.62
N LEU A 248 -2.54 -0.74 5.56
CA LEU A 248 -4.00 -0.72 5.60
C LEU A 248 -4.51 -1.92 4.79
N GLY A 249 -4.38 -3.11 5.40
CA GLY A 249 -4.64 -4.38 4.75
C GLY A 249 -6.11 -4.79 4.83
N PHE A 250 -6.82 -4.81 3.70
CA PHE A 250 -8.19 -5.32 3.57
C PHE A 250 -9.26 -4.62 4.42
N VAL A 251 -8.96 -3.48 5.05
CA VAL A 251 -9.89 -2.70 5.88
C VAL A 251 -10.96 -1.99 5.05
N LEU A 252 -10.57 -1.34 3.94
CA LEU A 252 -11.51 -0.55 3.15
C LEU A 252 -12.63 -1.39 2.54
N ASN A 253 -12.37 -2.67 2.33
CA ASN A 253 -13.32 -3.64 1.78
C ASN A 253 -14.60 -3.83 2.59
N VAL A 254 -14.49 -3.68 3.91
CA VAL A 254 -15.55 -4.08 4.85
C VAL A 254 -16.32 -2.88 5.41
N ILE A 255 -16.05 -1.69 4.89
CA ILE A 255 -16.69 -0.43 5.26
C ILE A 255 -17.69 -0.07 4.15
N GLU A 256 -18.97 -0.17 4.48
CA GLU A 256 -20.11 0.06 3.58
C GLU A 256 -20.29 1.53 3.18
N ASP A 257 -19.92 2.47 4.05
CA ASP A 257 -20.02 3.90 3.77
C ASP A 257 -18.78 4.38 2.97
N PRO A 258 -18.95 4.89 1.73
CA PRO A 258 -17.85 5.47 0.95
C PRO A 258 -17.14 6.64 1.67
N HIS A 259 -17.87 7.47 2.42
CA HIS A 259 -17.28 8.57 3.18
C HIS A 259 -16.44 8.05 4.36
N GLU A 260 -16.88 6.99 5.05
CA GLU A 260 -16.10 6.36 6.12
C GLU A 260 -14.83 5.68 5.58
N ARG A 261 -14.88 5.07 4.39
CA ARG A 261 -13.66 4.56 3.73
C ARG A 261 -12.65 5.66 3.48
N LEU A 262 -13.10 6.79 2.95
CA LEU A 262 -12.25 7.95 2.68
C LEU A 262 -11.60 8.48 3.96
N GLU A 263 -12.38 8.67 5.02
CA GLU A 263 -11.87 9.17 6.30
C GLU A 263 -10.99 8.15 7.02
N THR A 264 -11.26 6.86 6.86
CA THR A 264 -10.38 5.78 7.39
C THR A 264 -9.03 5.79 6.69
N LEU A 265 -9.00 5.94 5.36
CA LEU A 265 -7.74 6.06 4.62
C LEU A 265 -6.97 7.32 5.01
N LYS A 266 -7.65 8.45 5.22
CA LYS A 266 -7.02 9.70 5.72
C LYS A 266 -6.42 9.50 7.11
N ALA A 267 -7.16 8.85 8.01
CA ALA A 267 -6.68 8.55 9.36
C ALA A 267 -5.43 7.66 9.29
N ALA A 268 -5.46 6.56 8.53
CA ALA A 268 -4.30 5.70 8.33
C ALA A 268 -3.09 6.47 7.76
N TRP A 269 -3.30 7.32 6.75
CA TRP A 269 -2.24 8.14 6.15
C TRP A 269 -1.65 9.19 7.11
N SER A 270 -2.42 9.64 8.10
CA SER A 270 -1.94 10.58 9.13
C SER A 270 -0.90 9.97 10.07
N PHE A 271 -0.90 8.63 10.20
CA PHE A 271 0.08 7.89 11.00
C PHE A 271 1.38 7.58 10.22
N ALA A 272 1.36 7.62 8.89
CA ALA A 272 2.51 7.31 8.05
C ALA A 272 3.50 8.47 7.96
N ARG A 273 4.77 8.24 8.34
CA ARG A 273 5.87 9.20 8.14
C ARG A 273 6.48 9.09 6.75
N ASN A 274 6.70 7.88 6.23
CA ASN A 274 7.43 7.65 4.98
C ASN A 274 6.53 7.06 3.89
N GLY A 275 5.61 6.16 4.22
CA GLY A 275 4.73 5.56 3.22
C GLY A 275 3.57 4.73 3.77
N ILE A 276 2.64 4.37 2.89
CA ILE A 276 1.48 3.53 3.20
C ILE A 276 1.31 2.46 2.12
N VAL A 277 0.90 1.25 2.52
CA VAL A 277 0.40 0.21 1.62
C VAL A 277 -1.07 -0.02 1.88
N VAL A 278 -1.88 -0.02 0.83
CA VAL A 278 -3.33 -0.26 0.88
C VAL A 278 -3.65 -1.50 0.06
N SER A 279 -4.34 -2.44 0.70
CA SER A 279 -4.77 -3.69 0.06
C SER A 279 -6.27 -3.86 0.12
N VAL A 280 -6.86 -4.32 -0.97
CA VAL A 280 -8.30 -4.51 -1.15
C VAL A 280 -8.58 -5.79 -1.94
N MET A 281 -9.84 -6.25 -1.93
CA MET A 281 -10.25 -7.35 -2.79
C MET A 281 -10.52 -6.81 -4.20
N SER A 282 -9.86 -7.38 -5.20
CA SER A 282 -10.00 -6.95 -6.60
C SER A 282 -11.33 -7.41 -7.21
N ALA A 283 -11.97 -6.51 -7.95
CA ALA A 283 -13.09 -6.85 -8.82
C ALA A 283 -12.64 -7.87 -9.89
N GLY A 284 -13.46 -8.91 -10.12
CA GLY A 284 -13.22 -9.95 -11.13
C GLY A 284 -12.63 -11.26 -10.62
N LYS A 285 -12.06 -11.31 -9.41
CA LYS A 285 -11.59 -12.57 -8.80
C LYS A 285 -12.71 -13.36 -8.09
N THR A 286 -13.78 -12.68 -7.68
CA THR A 286 -14.87 -13.28 -6.92
C THR A 286 -16.15 -13.28 -7.75
N ASP A 287 -16.84 -14.42 -7.79
CA ASP A 287 -18.16 -14.53 -8.40
C ASP A 287 -19.19 -13.79 -7.54
N THR A 288 -19.67 -12.65 -8.03
CA THR A 288 -20.65 -11.81 -7.33
C THR A 288 -22.09 -12.14 -7.70
N THR A 289 -22.34 -13.10 -8.61
CA THR A 289 -23.70 -13.41 -9.11
C THR A 289 -24.65 -13.89 -8.02
N LYS A 290 -24.12 -14.49 -6.95
CA LYS A 290 -24.88 -15.02 -5.81
C LYS A 290 -24.95 -14.06 -4.62
N LEU A 291 -24.33 -12.89 -4.71
CA LEU A 291 -24.30 -11.92 -3.61
C LEU A 291 -25.39 -10.86 -3.78
N GLN A 292 -25.94 -10.37 -2.67
CA GLN A 292 -26.96 -9.34 -2.69
C GLN A 292 -26.30 -7.95 -2.82
N PRO A 293 -26.63 -7.14 -3.85
CA PRO A 293 -26.11 -5.78 -3.96
C PRO A 293 -26.53 -4.91 -2.77
N TYR A 294 -25.60 -4.09 -2.26
CA TYR A 294 -25.85 -3.17 -1.17
C TYR A 294 -24.88 -1.98 -1.25
N GLY A 295 -25.39 -0.75 -1.30
CA GLY A 295 -24.56 0.43 -1.55
C GLY A 295 -23.77 0.26 -2.86
N ASP A 296 -22.45 0.42 -2.81
CA ASP A 296 -21.54 0.18 -3.93
C ASP A 296 -20.81 -1.19 -3.87
N GLY A 297 -21.25 -2.07 -2.98
CA GLY A 297 -20.70 -3.41 -2.78
C GLY A 297 -21.79 -4.47 -2.64
N PHE A 298 -21.49 -5.50 -1.85
CA PHE A 298 -22.37 -6.66 -1.70
C PHE A 298 -22.48 -7.11 -0.24
N LEU A 299 -23.62 -7.67 0.14
CA LEU A 299 -23.82 -8.40 1.38
C LEU A 299 -23.73 -9.90 1.14
N SER A 300 -23.07 -10.60 2.07
CA SER A 300 -23.15 -12.05 2.18
C SER A 300 -24.47 -12.49 2.83
N GLY A 301 -24.77 -13.79 2.79
CA GLY A 301 -25.91 -14.36 3.53
C GLY A 301 -25.81 -14.23 5.06
N TRP A 302 -24.67 -13.79 5.59
CA TRP A 302 -24.43 -13.53 7.01
C TRP A 302 -24.39 -12.01 7.33
N ASP A 303 -24.90 -11.17 6.43
CA ASP A 303 -24.92 -9.70 6.51
C ASP A 303 -23.54 -9.07 6.73
N THR A 304 -22.49 -9.63 6.11
CA THR A 304 -21.17 -9.02 6.03
C THR A 304 -21.04 -8.25 4.71
N PHE A 305 -20.72 -6.96 4.78
CA PHE A 305 -20.45 -6.14 3.60
C PHE A 305 -19.07 -6.42 3.03
N GLN A 306 -18.99 -6.41 1.70
CA GLN A 306 -17.75 -6.56 0.95
C GLN A 306 -17.80 -5.70 -0.32
N LYS A 307 -16.87 -4.74 -0.42
CA LYS A 307 -16.56 -3.99 -1.64
C LYS A 307 -15.46 -4.70 -2.42
N TYR A 308 -15.64 -4.79 -3.73
CA TYR A 308 -14.60 -5.20 -4.67
C TYR A 308 -14.14 -4.00 -5.49
N PHE A 309 -12.84 -3.72 -5.47
CA PHE A 309 -12.26 -2.54 -6.10
C PHE A 309 -11.66 -2.88 -7.46
N THR A 310 -11.84 -1.98 -8.43
CA THR A 310 -10.97 -2.01 -9.60
C THR A 310 -9.60 -1.41 -9.24
N GLN A 311 -8.54 -1.79 -9.96
CA GLN A 311 -7.21 -1.25 -9.70
C GLN A 311 -7.18 0.29 -9.86
N ASP A 312 -7.85 0.82 -10.89
CA ASP A 312 -7.87 2.26 -11.13
C ASP A 312 -8.69 3.02 -10.09
N GLU A 313 -9.78 2.44 -9.57
CA GLU A 313 -10.53 3.01 -8.46
C GLU A 313 -9.67 3.12 -7.20
N LEU A 314 -8.95 2.05 -6.84
CA LEU A 314 -8.04 2.04 -5.70
C LEU A 314 -6.91 3.07 -5.85
N ARG A 315 -6.32 3.18 -7.05
CA ARG A 315 -5.29 4.18 -7.36
C ARG A 315 -5.86 5.60 -7.23
N ARG A 316 -7.03 5.89 -7.78
CA ARG A 316 -7.66 7.20 -7.67
C ARG A 316 -7.93 7.57 -6.21
N LEU A 317 -8.53 6.66 -5.45
CA LEU A 317 -8.81 6.87 -4.03
C LEU A 317 -7.55 7.18 -3.23
N LEU A 318 -6.49 6.38 -3.42
CA LEU A 318 -5.22 6.60 -2.73
C LEU A 318 -4.57 7.92 -3.13
N SER A 319 -4.59 8.25 -4.42
CA SER A 319 -4.01 9.51 -4.92
C SER A 319 -4.76 10.74 -4.42
N GLU A 320 -6.09 10.70 -4.38
CA GLU A 320 -6.93 11.78 -3.87
C GLU A 320 -6.66 12.06 -2.38
N VAL A 321 -6.49 11.01 -1.57
CA VAL A 321 -6.24 11.15 -0.13
C VAL A 321 -4.81 11.58 0.17
N THR A 322 -3.84 10.97 -0.51
CA THR A 322 -2.42 11.16 -0.17
C THR A 322 -1.82 12.38 -0.84
N GLY A 323 -2.36 12.80 -1.98
CA GLY A 323 -1.72 13.75 -2.89
C GLY A 323 -0.55 13.14 -3.68
N GLU A 324 -0.24 11.87 -3.46
CA GLU A 324 0.92 11.18 -4.03
C GLU A 324 0.50 10.24 -5.18
N PRO A 325 1.36 10.06 -6.20
CA PRO A 325 1.10 9.08 -7.26
C PRO A 325 1.25 7.65 -6.70
N PRO A 326 0.21 6.79 -6.82
CA PRO A 326 0.32 5.43 -6.30
C PRO A 326 1.26 4.56 -7.13
N VAL A 327 1.99 3.68 -6.44
CA VAL A 327 2.81 2.60 -7.01
C VAL A 327 2.04 1.29 -6.90
N ASN A 328 1.92 0.55 -7.99
CA ASN A 328 1.31 -0.78 -7.97
C ASN A 328 2.32 -1.81 -7.44
N PHE A 329 1.91 -2.60 -6.45
CA PHE A 329 2.68 -3.75 -5.95
C PHE A 329 2.14 -5.06 -6.52
N ALA A 330 0.81 -5.20 -6.58
CA ALA A 330 0.09 -6.33 -7.18
C ALA A 330 -1.37 -5.91 -7.47
N PRO A 331 -2.17 -6.74 -8.18
CA PRO A 331 -3.60 -6.50 -8.29
C PRO A 331 -4.25 -6.40 -6.91
N GLY A 332 -4.92 -5.26 -6.65
CA GLY A 332 -5.55 -4.97 -5.36
C GLY A 332 -4.58 -4.48 -4.28
N ILE A 333 -3.29 -4.27 -4.58
CA ILE A 333 -2.27 -3.80 -3.62
C ILE A 333 -1.50 -2.63 -4.22
N VAL A 334 -1.62 -1.46 -3.59
CA VAL A 334 -0.93 -0.23 -3.99
C VAL A 334 -0.22 0.42 -2.82
N ALA A 335 0.85 1.15 -3.11
CA ALA A 335 1.62 1.91 -2.15
C ALA A 335 1.64 3.40 -2.51
N ALA A 336 1.80 4.26 -1.53
CA ALA A 336 2.08 5.69 -1.70
C ALA A 336 3.20 6.13 -0.73
N PHE A 337 4.01 7.10 -1.16
CA PHE A 337 5.26 7.48 -0.50
C PHE A 337 5.34 8.98 -0.25
N ARG A 338 5.56 9.37 1.00
CA ARG A 338 6.01 10.72 1.38
C ARG A 338 7.51 10.87 1.13
N ASP A 339 8.27 9.83 1.48
CA ASP A 339 9.71 9.77 1.28
C ASP A 339 10.01 9.35 -0.17
N LYS A 340 10.57 10.28 -0.95
CA LYS A 340 10.91 10.07 -2.36
C LYS A 340 12.17 9.24 -2.57
N ASP A 341 13.09 9.21 -1.61
CA ASP A 341 14.24 8.33 -1.66
C ASP A 341 13.80 6.89 -1.44
N LEU A 342 12.87 6.66 -0.51
CA LEU A 342 12.24 5.35 -0.31
C LEU A 342 11.47 4.90 -1.56
N GLU A 343 10.65 5.78 -2.15
CA GLU A 343 9.93 5.50 -3.40
C GLU A 343 10.87 5.03 -4.50
N GLN A 344 11.98 5.77 -4.72
CA GLN A 344 12.96 5.43 -5.75
C GLN A 344 13.66 4.09 -5.48
N ARG A 345 14.06 3.82 -4.22
CA ARG A 345 14.65 2.53 -3.83
C ARG A 345 13.69 1.36 -4.08
N VAL A 346 12.42 1.51 -3.68
CA VAL A 346 11.40 0.48 -3.87
C VAL A 346 11.17 0.20 -5.36
N LEU A 347 11.03 1.24 -6.18
CA LEU A 347 10.83 1.08 -7.62
C LEU A 347 12.02 0.42 -8.32
N PHE A 348 13.24 0.78 -7.90
CA PHE A 348 14.46 0.15 -8.40
C PHE A 348 14.52 -1.33 -8.00
N ARG A 349 14.34 -1.63 -6.71
CA ARG A 349 14.38 -3.01 -6.17
C ARG A 349 13.29 -3.90 -6.78
N ARG A 350 12.09 -3.35 -7.03
CA ARG A 350 11.00 -4.03 -7.73
C ARG A 350 11.36 -4.42 -9.17
N LYS A 351 12.32 -3.76 -9.82
CA LYS A 351 12.72 -4.12 -11.20
C LYS A 351 14.06 -4.84 -11.27
N SER A 352 14.74 -4.98 -10.15
CA SER A 352 16.12 -5.45 -10.10
C SER A 352 16.21 -6.96 -10.27
N ARG A 353 17.07 -7.38 -11.21
CA ARG A 353 17.48 -8.77 -11.40
C ARG A 353 18.47 -9.21 -10.32
N SER A 354 19.39 -8.32 -9.91
CA SER A 354 20.40 -8.66 -8.87
C SER A 354 19.74 -9.03 -7.54
N VAL A 355 18.67 -8.32 -7.16
CA VAL A 355 17.89 -8.62 -5.95
C VAL A 355 17.24 -10.00 -6.05
N ALA A 356 16.68 -10.36 -7.22
CA ALA A 356 16.08 -11.67 -7.42
C ALA A 356 17.12 -12.81 -7.32
N LEU A 357 18.35 -12.59 -7.83
CA LEU A 357 19.45 -13.53 -7.66
C LEU A 357 19.84 -13.69 -6.19
N GLY A 358 19.96 -12.59 -5.45
CA GLY A 358 20.29 -12.58 -4.01
C GLY A 358 19.32 -13.38 -3.14
N MET A 359 18.03 -13.41 -3.50
CA MET A 359 17.01 -14.21 -2.81
C MET A 359 17.17 -15.72 -3.04
N ASN A 360 17.74 -16.12 -4.17
CA ASN A 360 17.86 -17.51 -4.60
C ASN A 360 19.26 -18.12 -4.34
N VAL A 361 20.17 -17.36 -3.70
CA VAL A 361 21.52 -17.85 -3.39
C VAL A 361 21.43 -19.00 -2.40
N SER A 362 21.83 -20.19 -2.86
CA SER A 362 22.01 -21.36 -2.01
C SER A 362 23.31 -21.20 -1.23
N ILE A 363 23.23 -21.16 0.10
CA ILE A 363 24.41 -21.14 0.96
C ILE A 363 24.92 -22.58 1.07
N PRO A 364 26.20 -22.86 0.77
CA PRO A 364 26.74 -24.22 0.82
C PRO A 364 26.48 -24.85 2.20
N PRO A 365 25.97 -26.10 2.26
CA PRO A 365 25.80 -26.79 3.53
C PRO A 365 27.16 -27.04 4.19
N ARG A 366 27.13 -27.10 5.53
CA ARG A 366 28.28 -27.24 6.43
C ARG A 366 29.25 -28.32 5.93
N THR A 367 30.38 -27.94 5.33
CA THR A 367 31.48 -28.87 5.10
C THR A 367 32.10 -29.17 6.46
N HIS A 368 31.82 -30.36 6.98
CA HIS A 368 32.38 -30.82 8.25
C HIS A 368 33.87 -31.10 8.05
N ILE A 369 34.70 -30.07 8.22
CA ILE A 369 36.16 -30.25 8.24
C ILE A 369 36.49 -30.96 9.56
N PRO A 370 37.17 -32.13 9.55
CA PRO A 370 37.59 -32.80 10.78
C PRO A 370 38.47 -31.87 11.62
N GLN A 371 38.02 -31.54 12.83
CA GLN A 371 38.74 -30.64 13.73
C GLN A 371 40.11 -31.24 14.08
N THR A 372 41.18 -30.63 13.56
CA THR A 372 42.54 -30.87 14.03
C THR A 372 43.00 -29.67 14.84
N LYS A 373 43.15 -29.91 16.16
CA LYS A 373 43.76 -29.07 17.22
C LYS A 373 43.07 -27.75 17.59
N LYS A 374 43.04 -27.51 18.91
CA LYS A 374 42.53 -26.32 19.62
C LYS A 374 43.07 -25.02 19.00
N SER A 375 42.31 -24.42 18.09
CA SER A 375 42.48 -23.03 17.67
C SER A 375 41.34 -22.18 18.26
N ARG A 376 41.58 -20.88 18.44
CA ARG A 376 40.53 -19.92 18.84
C ARG A 376 39.30 -20.08 17.92
N PRO A 377 38.07 -19.87 18.41
CA PRO A 377 36.89 -19.94 17.55
C PRO A 377 37.10 -18.99 16.37
N VAL A 378 37.11 -19.56 15.16
CA VAL A 378 37.31 -18.82 13.91
C VAL A 378 36.11 -17.89 13.76
N ILE A 379 36.31 -16.64 13.31
CA ILE A 379 35.24 -15.65 13.05
C ILE A 379 34.02 -16.31 12.42
N ARG A 380 34.27 -17.20 11.46
CA ARG A 380 33.29 -17.99 10.73
C ARG A 380 32.32 -18.81 11.59
N ASP A 381 32.78 -19.39 12.69
CA ASP A 381 31.95 -20.21 13.58
C ASP A 381 31.08 -19.35 14.49
N VAL A 382 31.56 -18.15 14.85
CA VAL A 382 30.87 -17.25 15.79
C VAL A 382 29.87 -16.33 15.08
N LEU A 383 30.20 -15.89 13.86
CA LEU A 383 29.42 -14.95 13.06
C LEU A 383 28.66 -15.61 11.92
N ARG A 384 28.44 -16.93 11.94
CA ARG A 384 27.94 -17.64 10.76
C ARG A 384 26.67 -17.01 10.16
N GLU A 385 25.65 -16.74 10.98
CA GLU A 385 24.39 -16.15 10.52
C GLU A 385 24.60 -14.75 9.94
N GLU A 386 25.44 -13.94 10.60
CA GLU A 386 25.79 -12.59 10.13
C GLU A 386 26.59 -12.62 8.82
N LEU A 387 27.51 -13.58 8.66
CA LEU A 387 28.28 -13.74 7.43
C LEU A 387 27.39 -14.20 6.26
N GLU A 388 26.39 -15.04 6.54
CA GLU A 388 25.39 -15.47 5.56
C GLU A 388 24.47 -14.31 5.13
N GLU A 389 24.04 -13.46 6.06
CA GLU A 389 23.27 -12.24 5.77
C GLU A 389 24.10 -11.22 4.98
N LEU A 390 25.37 -11.02 5.35
CA LEU A 390 26.32 -10.20 4.59
C LEU A 390 26.52 -10.71 3.16
N TRP A 391 26.60 -12.03 2.97
CA TRP A 391 26.76 -12.60 1.64
C TRP A 391 25.56 -12.32 0.75
N ARG A 392 24.33 -12.47 1.28
CA ARG A 392 23.11 -12.10 0.55
C ARG A 392 23.12 -10.62 0.16
N LEU A 393 23.55 -9.73 1.05
CA LEU A 393 23.67 -8.30 0.79
C LEU A 393 24.71 -8.00 -0.31
N VAL A 394 25.86 -8.69 -0.29
CA VAL A 394 26.89 -8.57 -1.34
C VAL A 394 26.32 -8.96 -2.70
N ILE A 395 25.58 -10.07 -2.79
CA ILE A 395 24.95 -10.50 -4.05
C ILE A 395 23.84 -9.55 -4.48
N GLU A 396 23.03 -9.03 -3.56
CA GLU A 396 22.00 -8.05 -3.90
C GLU A 396 22.60 -6.78 -4.53
N LEU A 397 23.72 -6.30 -3.98
CA LEU A 397 24.42 -5.10 -4.45
C LEU A 397 25.36 -5.39 -5.63
N GLY A 398 25.75 -6.64 -5.87
CA GLY A 398 26.77 -7.01 -6.85
C GLY A 398 28.16 -6.43 -6.53
N ARG A 399 28.38 -6.00 -5.28
CA ARG A 399 29.63 -5.39 -4.77
C ARG A 399 29.61 -5.42 -3.25
N SER A 400 30.74 -5.11 -2.62
CA SER A 400 30.81 -4.96 -1.16
C SER A 400 29.90 -3.82 -0.65
N PRO A 401 29.14 -4.03 0.43
CA PRO A 401 28.30 -3.00 1.04
C PRO A 401 29.13 -1.91 1.73
N GLY A 402 28.63 -0.68 1.74
CA GLY A 402 29.11 0.37 2.63
C GLY A 402 28.48 0.31 4.03
N PRO A 403 29.01 1.05 5.02
CA PRO A 403 28.45 1.13 6.37
C PRO A 403 26.96 1.50 6.40
N GLU A 404 26.57 2.50 5.61
CA GLU A 404 25.19 2.99 5.52
C GLU A 404 24.23 2.06 4.74
N GLU A 405 24.76 0.99 4.14
CA GLU A 405 23.97 0.00 3.39
C GLU A 405 23.74 -1.28 4.19
N MET A 406 24.34 -1.39 5.38
CA MET A 406 24.21 -2.55 6.25
C MET A 406 23.09 -2.33 7.27
N PRO A 407 22.23 -3.35 7.53
CA PRO A 407 21.24 -3.28 8.59
C PRO A 407 21.86 -3.00 9.96
N ASP A 408 21.27 -2.10 10.75
CA ASP A 408 21.78 -1.71 12.07
C ASP A 408 21.86 -2.91 13.04
N ASP A 409 20.89 -3.83 12.96
CA ASP A 409 20.85 -5.06 13.76
C ASP A 409 22.00 -6.01 13.39
N LEU A 410 22.33 -6.12 12.10
CA LEU A 410 23.47 -6.90 11.63
C LEU A 410 24.79 -6.29 12.12
N VAL A 411 24.93 -4.97 12.03
CA VAL A 411 26.11 -4.25 12.55
C VAL A 411 26.24 -4.42 14.06
N ALA A 412 25.13 -4.31 14.80
CA ALA A 412 25.09 -4.50 16.24
C ALA A 412 25.41 -5.94 16.65
N ALA A 413 24.92 -6.94 15.91
CA ALA A 413 25.18 -8.35 16.18
C ALA A 413 26.67 -8.70 15.98
N ILE A 414 27.28 -8.23 14.89
CA ILE A 414 28.71 -8.40 14.61
C ILE A 414 29.56 -7.74 15.71
N SER A 415 29.24 -6.49 16.04
CA SER A 415 29.99 -5.71 17.03
C SER A 415 29.82 -6.25 18.44
N GLY A 416 28.61 -6.70 18.80
CA GLY A 416 28.29 -7.28 20.10
C GLY A 416 29.03 -8.60 20.37
N LYS A 417 29.40 -9.33 19.31
CA LYS A 417 30.26 -10.51 19.36
C LYS A 417 31.76 -10.19 19.36
N GLY A 418 32.14 -8.90 19.40
CA GLY A 418 33.52 -8.43 19.53
C GLY A 418 34.30 -8.32 18.22
N PHE A 419 33.62 -8.32 17.07
CA PHE A 419 34.26 -8.29 15.76
C PHE A 419 34.05 -6.95 15.05
N ARG A 420 35.00 -6.59 14.17
CA ARG A 420 34.87 -5.44 13.28
C ARG A 420 34.04 -5.80 12.06
N VAL A 421 33.18 -4.88 11.63
CA VAL A 421 32.30 -5.10 10.47
C VAL A 421 33.11 -5.33 9.19
N GLU A 422 34.21 -4.61 8.98
CA GLU A 422 35.05 -4.82 7.79
C GLU A 422 35.69 -6.21 7.78
N ALA A 423 36.05 -6.73 8.95
CA ALA A 423 36.59 -8.09 9.08
C ALA A 423 35.51 -9.14 8.79
N ALA A 424 34.27 -8.92 9.23
CA ALA A 424 33.15 -9.79 8.91
C ALA A 424 32.82 -9.79 7.41
N VAL A 425 32.85 -8.63 6.74
CA VAL A 425 32.67 -8.56 5.27
C VAL A 425 33.78 -9.34 4.55
N SER A 426 35.04 -9.15 4.95
CA SER A 426 36.16 -9.88 4.36
C SER A 426 36.04 -11.39 4.59
N GLU A 427 35.63 -11.82 5.79
CA GLU A 427 35.44 -13.23 6.09
C GLU A 427 34.25 -13.81 5.33
N SER A 428 33.15 -13.06 5.15
CA SER A 428 31.99 -13.49 4.37
C SER A 428 32.39 -13.75 2.91
N LEU A 429 33.17 -12.85 2.32
CA LEU A 429 33.73 -13.03 0.98
C LEU A 429 34.70 -14.22 0.92
N ALA A 430 35.56 -14.42 1.93
CA ALA A 430 36.44 -15.59 1.95
C ALA A 430 35.68 -16.91 2.16
N ALA A 431 34.57 -16.88 2.90
CA ALA A 431 33.79 -18.04 3.27
C ALA A 431 32.83 -18.48 2.16
N PHE A 432 32.18 -17.53 1.49
CA PHE A 432 31.07 -17.79 0.57
C PHE A 432 31.31 -17.21 -0.83
N GLY A 433 32.35 -16.39 -0.99
CA GLY A 433 32.68 -15.73 -2.25
C GLY A 433 32.96 -16.74 -3.35
N ASP A 434 32.01 -16.84 -4.25
CA ASP A 434 32.18 -17.48 -5.55
C ASP A 434 32.31 -16.38 -6.61
N GLU A 435 33.45 -16.34 -7.30
CA GLU A 435 33.76 -15.29 -8.28
C GLU A 435 32.72 -15.25 -9.39
N THR A 436 32.27 -16.42 -9.87
CA THR A 436 31.27 -16.50 -10.94
C THR A 436 29.90 -15.94 -10.51
N THR A 437 29.47 -16.23 -9.28
CA THR A 437 28.22 -15.72 -8.71
C THR A 437 28.31 -14.22 -8.47
N LEU A 438 29.45 -13.72 -7.98
CA LEU A 438 29.66 -12.29 -7.74
C LEU A 438 29.71 -11.50 -9.06
N GLU A 439 30.40 -12.02 -10.08
CA GLU A 439 30.43 -11.41 -11.42
C GLU A 439 29.03 -11.38 -12.05
N ALA A 440 28.27 -12.46 -11.94
CA ALA A 440 26.88 -12.51 -12.43
C ALA A 440 25.98 -11.49 -11.71
N ALA A 441 26.16 -11.35 -10.39
CA ALA A 441 25.45 -10.36 -9.58
C ALA A 441 25.82 -8.92 -9.95
N ALA A 442 27.12 -8.64 -10.13
CA ALA A 442 27.64 -7.35 -10.56
C ALA A 442 27.13 -6.97 -11.96
N ALA A 443 27.13 -7.93 -12.90
CA ALA A 443 26.59 -7.73 -14.23
C ALA A 443 25.08 -7.43 -14.19
N ALA A 444 24.30 -8.21 -13.44
CA ALA A 444 22.87 -7.99 -13.26
C ALA A 444 22.58 -6.61 -12.64
N ARG A 445 23.36 -6.19 -11.63
CA ARG A 445 23.21 -4.86 -11.02
C ARG A 445 23.55 -3.74 -12.00
N ARG A 446 24.60 -3.92 -12.80
CA ARG A 446 24.97 -2.97 -13.86
C ARG A 446 23.87 -2.82 -14.91
N GLU A 447 23.27 -3.93 -15.35
CA GLU A 447 22.12 -3.93 -16.26
C GLU A 447 20.92 -3.19 -15.64
N ASP A 448 20.61 -3.44 -14.36
CA ASP A 448 19.52 -2.76 -13.64
C ASP A 448 19.70 -1.24 -13.63
N LEU A 449 20.93 -0.76 -13.39
CA LEU A 449 21.26 0.67 -13.43
C LEU A 449 21.14 1.23 -14.85
N LEU A 450 21.63 0.52 -15.86
CA LEU A 450 21.49 0.95 -17.26
C LEU A 450 20.03 1.11 -17.64
N VAL A 451 19.17 0.15 -17.30
CA VAL A 451 17.72 0.25 -17.54
C VAL A 451 17.14 1.45 -16.78
N HIS A 452 17.48 1.61 -15.50
CA HIS A 452 17.00 2.71 -14.67
C HIS A 452 17.32 4.09 -15.29
N PHE A 453 18.59 4.32 -15.63
CA PHE A 453 19.02 5.60 -16.21
C PHE A 453 18.49 5.78 -17.64
N ALA A 454 18.42 4.73 -18.46
CA ALA A 454 17.90 4.83 -19.83
C ALA A 454 16.41 5.18 -19.85
N VAL A 455 15.59 4.51 -19.03
CA VAL A 455 14.16 4.82 -18.90
C VAL A 455 13.95 6.23 -18.32
N GLY A 456 14.81 6.64 -17.37
CA GLY A 456 14.79 7.98 -16.77
C GLY A 456 15.07 9.13 -17.75
N LEU A 457 15.64 8.85 -18.93
CA LEU A 457 15.88 9.87 -19.97
C LEU A 457 14.61 10.23 -20.76
N PHE A 458 13.54 9.42 -20.70
CA PHE A 458 12.32 9.68 -21.47
C PHE A 458 11.44 10.76 -20.81
N PRO A 459 10.78 11.62 -21.62
CA PRO A 459 9.77 12.53 -21.12
C PRO A 459 8.63 11.76 -20.42
N GLY A 460 8.22 12.23 -19.25
CA GLY A 460 7.17 11.58 -18.43
C GLY A 460 7.69 10.58 -17.40
N ALA A 461 8.97 10.19 -17.46
CA ALA A 461 9.61 9.46 -16.37
C ALA A 461 9.59 10.28 -15.06
N VAL A 462 9.49 9.58 -13.93
CA VAL A 462 9.57 10.24 -12.61
C VAL A 462 10.97 10.82 -12.43
N LYS A 463 11.05 12.12 -12.14
CA LYS A 463 12.30 12.81 -11.85
C LYS A 463 12.46 12.96 -10.35
N TYR A 464 13.61 12.54 -9.84
CA TYR A 464 13.99 12.67 -8.43
C TYR A 464 15.01 13.79 -8.27
N GLY A 465 14.93 14.53 -7.16
CA GLY A 465 15.83 15.66 -6.89
C GLY A 465 17.26 15.21 -6.55
N GLU A 466 17.40 14.05 -5.90
CA GLU A 466 18.68 13.44 -5.57
C GLU A 466 18.65 11.94 -5.85
N LEU A 467 19.83 11.34 -6.04
CA LEU A 467 19.97 9.90 -6.13
C LEU A 467 20.20 9.30 -4.73
N PRO A 468 19.52 8.21 -4.36
CA PRO A 468 19.78 7.47 -3.12
C PRO A 468 21.26 7.08 -3.00
N ILE A 469 21.77 7.09 -1.76
CA ILE A 469 23.17 6.77 -1.45
C ILE A 469 23.63 5.46 -2.10
N SER A 470 22.81 4.41 -2.01
CA SER A 470 23.13 3.12 -2.61
C SER A 470 23.31 3.20 -4.14
N ILE A 471 22.42 3.92 -4.85
CA ILE A 471 22.54 4.15 -6.29
C ILE A 471 23.78 5.00 -6.62
N ARG A 472 24.12 6.01 -5.81
CA ARG A 472 25.35 6.81 -5.99
C ARG A 472 26.61 5.95 -5.89
N ARG A 473 26.65 5.06 -4.90
CA ARG A 473 27.75 4.10 -4.69
C ARG A 473 27.83 3.10 -5.83
N ASP A 474 26.69 2.60 -6.30
CA ASP A 474 26.59 1.73 -7.47
C ASP A 474 27.15 2.40 -8.74
N VAL A 475 26.75 3.65 -9.01
CA VAL A 475 27.26 4.41 -10.15
C VAL A 475 28.78 4.55 -10.09
N ARG A 476 29.33 4.87 -8.91
CA ARG A 476 30.77 4.98 -8.72
C ARG A 476 31.48 3.64 -8.92
N ALA A 477 30.92 2.55 -8.40
CA ALA A 477 31.52 1.22 -8.47
C ALA A 477 31.51 0.64 -9.90
N PHE A 478 30.39 0.75 -10.62
CA PHE A 478 30.20 0.07 -11.91
C PHE A 478 30.48 0.95 -13.14
N PHE A 479 30.37 2.28 -13.01
CA PHE A 479 30.53 3.21 -14.13
C PHE A 479 31.59 4.29 -13.87
N GLY A 480 32.12 4.39 -12.65
CA GLY A 480 33.06 5.42 -12.22
C GLY A 480 32.41 6.78 -11.96
N SER A 481 31.54 7.25 -12.85
CA SER A 481 30.88 8.56 -12.74
C SER A 481 29.45 8.58 -13.26
N HIS A 482 28.68 9.57 -12.81
CA HIS A 482 27.31 9.81 -13.30
C HIS A 482 27.28 10.16 -14.79
N ALA A 483 28.30 10.87 -15.30
CA ALA A 483 28.40 11.18 -16.73
C ALA A 483 28.55 9.90 -17.57
N ASN A 484 29.34 8.93 -17.09
CA ASN A 484 29.58 7.67 -17.80
C ASN A 484 28.32 6.80 -17.90
N VAL A 485 27.54 6.69 -16.81
CA VAL A 485 26.29 5.90 -16.86
C VAL A 485 25.27 6.53 -17.80
N LEU A 486 25.16 7.87 -17.83
CA LEU A 486 24.28 8.56 -18.79
C LEU A 486 24.75 8.40 -20.24
N SER A 487 26.05 8.41 -20.48
CA SER A 487 26.61 8.17 -21.82
C SER A 487 26.29 6.74 -22.29
N GLN A 488 26.48 5.74 -21.44
CA GLN A 488 26.14 4.35 -21.78
C GLN A 488 24.63 4.15 -21.97
N ALA A 489 23.80 4.76 -21.11
CA ALA A 489 22.35 4.73 -21.26
C ALA A 489 21.91 5.29 -22.62
N ARG A 490 22.48 6.41 -23.07
CA ARG A 490 22.21 6.98 -24.41
C ARG A 490 22.69 6.08 -25.56
N SER A 491 23.80 5.37 -25.39
CA SER A 491 24.27 4.38 -26.39
C SER A 491 23.24 3.28 -26.56
N VAL A 492 22.80 2.68 -25.45
CA VAL A 492 21.81 1.60 -25.46
C VAL A 492 20.47 2.06 -26.07
N LEU A 493 20.02 3.28 -25.78
CA LEU A 493 18.82 3.84 -26.42
C LEU A 493 18.97 3.98 -27.94
N THR A 494 20.17 4.32 -28.40
CA THR A 494 20.49 4.41 -29.83
C THR A 494 20.46 3.01 -30.46
N GLU A 495 21.03 2.01 -29.79
CA GLU A 495 21.05 0.61 -30.22
C GLU A 495 19.64 0.00 -30.29
N ILE A 496 18.76 0.31 -29.34
CA ILE A 496 17.33 -0.10 -29.36
C ILE A 496 16.58 0.45 -30.59
N GLY A 497 17.08 1.54 -31.19
CA GLY A 497 16.61 2.04 -32.46
C GLY A 497 16.79 1.05 -33.62
N ASN A 498 17.69 0.07 -33.49
CA ASN A 498 17.89 -1.01 -34.45
C ASN A 498 17.01 -2.22 -34.11
N VAL A 499 16.16 -2.63 -35.05
CA VAL A 499 15.28 -3.81 -34.88
C VAL A 499 16.07 -5.11 -34.67
N ASN A 500 17.27 -5.23 -35.26
CA ASN A 500 18.08 -6.44 -35.11
C ASN A 500 18.55 -6.63 -33.67
N THR A 501 18.92 -5.54 -32.99
CA THR A 501 19.28 -5.57 -31.55
C THR A 501 18.11 -6.07 -30.69
N LEU A 502 16.88 -5.70 -31.04
CA LEU A 502 15.68 -6.18 -30.36
C LEU A 502 15.41 -7.66 -30.63
N ILE A 503 15.60 -8.10 -31.87
CA ILE A 503 15.46 -9.50 -32.27
C ILE A 503 16.50 -10.36 -31.55
N ASP A 504 17.78 -9.97 -31.56
CA ASP A 504 18.85 -10.71 -30.88
C ASP A 504 18.59 -10.82 -29.37
N ALA A 505 18.09 -9.75 -28.75
CA ALA A 505 17.66 -9.77 -27.36
C ALA A 505 16.49 -10.74 -27.12
N ALA A 506 15.50 -10.77 -28.02
CA ALA A 506 14.36 -11.68 -27.92
C ALA A 506 14.75 -13.15 -28.16
N VAL A 507 15.68 -13.41 -29.09
CA VAL A 507 16.26 -14.75 -29.32
C VAL A 507 16.95 -15.22 -28.05
N LYS A 508 17.83 -14.39 -27.46
CA LYS A 508 18.50 -14.72 -26.19
C LYS A 508 17.48 -15.02 -25.08
N ALA A 509 16.47 -14.15 -24.91
CA ALA A 509 15.43 -14.36 -23.90
C ALA A 509 14.62 -15.64 -24.13
N SER A 510 14.36 -16.00 -25.40
CA SER A 510 13.67 -17.25 -25.76
C SER A 510 14.55 -18.48 -25.52
N SER A 511 15.87 -18.39 -25.76
CA SER A 511 16.82 -19.47 -25.46
C SER A 511 16.97 -19.70 -23.96
N ASP A 512 16.95 -18.62 -23.17
CA ASP A 512 16.91 -18.67 -21.70
C ASP A 512 15.52 -19.07 -21.16
N VAL A 513 14.57 -19.36 -22.07
CA VAL A 513 13.17 -19.74 -21.83
C VAL A 513 12.44 -18.81 -20.87
N VAL A 514 12.67 -17.51 -21.04
CA VAL A 514 11.98 -16.42 -20.32
C VAL A 514 10.62 -16.11 -20.99
N GLY A 515 10.50 -16.42 -22.28
CA GLY A 515 9.32 -16.26 -23.12
C GLY A 515 9.46 -17.03 -24.44
N SER A 516 8.58 -16.79 -25.41
CA SER A 516 8.66 -17.40 -26.75
C SER A 516 8.69 -16.34 -27.86
N LEU A 517 9.51 -16.59 -28.88
CA LEU A 517 9.60 -15.77 -30.09
C LEU A 517 8.97 -16.52 -31.27
N SER A 518 8.04 -15.90 -31.99
CA SER A 518 7.48 -16.42 -33.24
C SER A 518 8.26 -15.95 -34.46
N GLU A 519 8.09 -16.67 -35.56
CA GLU A 519 8.78 -16.42 -36.84
C GLU A 519 8.51 -15.02 -37.43
N ASP A 520 7.33 -14.45 -37.14
CA ASP A 520 6.95 -13.11 -37.56
C ASP A 520 7.67 -11.98 -36.79
N GLY A 521 8.41 -12.31 -35.72
CA GLY A 521 9.13 -11.37 -34.87
C GLY A 521 8.32 -10.88 -33.66
N THR A 522 7.25 -11.58 -33.30
CA THR A 522 6.45 -11.30 -32.10
C THR A 522 6.98 -12.08 -30.90
N PHE A 523 7.23 -11.40 -29.79
CA PHE A 523 7.70 -12.02 -28.54
C PHE A 523 6.59 -12.06 -27.49
N TYR A 524 6.40 -13.22 -26.86
CA TYR A 524 5.36 -13.50 -25.87
C TYR A 524 5.99 -13.83 -24.52
N MET A 525 5.45 -13.26 -23.43
CA MET A 525 5.96 -13.54 -22.08
C MET A 525 4.96 -13.23 -20.97
N SER A 526 5.23 -13.79 -19.79
CA SER A 526 4.62 -13.39 -18.53
C SER A 526 5.25 -12.09 -18.03
N MET A 527 4.46 -11.21 -17.43
CA MET A 527 4.95 -9.96 -16.82
C MET A 527 5.92 -10.24 -15.66
N ASP A 528 5.75 -11.35 -14.92
CA ASP A 528 6.65 -11.73 -13.82
C ASP A 528 8.08 -12.02 -14.30
N SER A 529 8.25 -12.33 -15.58
CA SER A 529 9.54 -12.60 -16.21
C SER A 529 10.30 -11.33 -16.66
N GLU A 530 9.73 -10.12 -16.51
CA GLU A 530 10.31 -8.85 -16.98
C GLU A 530 11.77 -8.67 -16.55
N ARG A 531 12.10 -9.00 -15.29
CA ARG A 531 13.42 -8.76 -14.70
C ARG A 531 14.51 -9.65 -15.31
N SER A 532 14.11 -10.78 -15.89
CA SER A 532 15.03 -11.75 -16.52
C SER A 532 15.34 -11.42 -17.97
N LEU A 533 14.65 -10.44 -18.56
CA LEU A 533 14.88 -10.03 -19.94
C LEU A 533 16.22 -9.31 -20.12
N PRO A 534 16.80 -9.36 -21.33
CA PRO A 534 17.89 -8.48 -21.71
C PRO A 534 17.50 -7.00 -21.64
N VAL A 535 18.50 -6.14 -21.40
CA VAL A 535 18.36 -4.68 -21.25
C VAL A 535 17.48 -4.01 -22.32
N PRO A 536 17.61 -4.30 -23.64
CA PRO A 536 16.78 -3.67 -24.67
C PRO A 536 15.27 -3.83 -24.47
N LEU A 537 14.83 -5.05 -24.14
CA LEU A 537 13.41 -5.36 -23.94
C LEU A 537 12.89 -4.77 -22.63
N ARG A 538 13.72 -4.77 -21.57
CA ARG A 538 13.38 -4.11 -20.29
C ARG A 538 13.17 -2.61 -20.45
N ILE A 539 13.98 -1.94 -21.26
CA ILE A 539 13.80 -0.52 -21.57
C ILE A 539 12.50 -0.29 -22.33
N MET A 540 12.18 -1.12 -23.34
CA MET A 540 10.90 -1.01 -24.08
C MET A 540 9.68 -1.12 -23.16
N ILE A 541 9.69 -2.10 -22.24
CA ILE A 541 8.62 -2.29 -21.25
C ILE A 541 8.57 -1.10 -20.27
N GLY A 542 9.73 -0.59 -19.84
CA GLY A 542 9.83 0.62 -19.03
C GLY A 542 9.22 1.85 -19.72
N CYS A 543 9.41 2.01 -21.03
CA CYS A 543 8.76 3.07 -21.80
C CYS A 543 7.24 2.88 -21.89
N ALA A 544 6.74 1.65 -21.93
CA ALA A 544 5.31 1.38 -21.89
C ALA A 544 4.68 1.80 -20.55
N GLU A 545 5.37 1.59 -19.42
CA GLU A 545 4.92 2.07 -18.10
C GLU A 545 4.85 3.60 -18.03
N ILE A 546 5.77 4.31 -18.71
CA ILE A 546 5.75 5.78 -18.78
C ILE A 546 4.49 6.26 -19.50
N LEU A 547 4.15 5.63 -20.64
CA LEU A 547 2.98 6.00 -21.45
C LEU A 547 1.66 5.56 -20.82
N ASP A 548 1.66 4.50 -20.02
CA ASP A 548 0.51 4.06 -19.24
C ASP A 548 0.94 3.43 -17.91
N LYS A 549 0.75 4.16 -16.81
CA LYS A 549 1.14 3.70 -15.46
C LYS A 549 0.41 2.44 -14.98
N SER A 550 -0.75 2.11 -15.55
CA SER A 550 -1.46 0.86 -15.22
C SER A 550 -0.97 -0.33 -16.07
N PHE A 551 -0.08 -0.11 -17.04
CA PHE A 551 0.47 -1.17 -17.90
C PHE A 551 1.13 -2.31 -17.10
N MET A 552 1.77 -1.99 -15.97
CA MET A 552 2.38 -2.97 -15.05
C MET A 552 1.38 -3.90 -14.36
N THR A 553 0.08 -3.69 -14.55
CA THR A 553 -0.97 -4.59 -14.03
C THR A 553 -1.30 -5.72 -14.99
N SER A 554 -0.63 -5.77 -16.14
CA SER A 554 -0.73 -6.87 -17.10
C SER A 554 -0.14 -8.14 -16.51
N ASP A 555 -0.76 -9.27 -16.80
CA ASP A 555 -0.24 -10.60 -16.47
C ASP A 555 0.66 -11.14 -17.58
N PHE A 556 0.33 -10.82 -18.83
CA PHE A 556 1.04 -11.29 -20.02
C PHE A 556 1.32 -10.15 -20.99
N LEU A 557 2.41 -10.27 -21.73
CA LEU A 557 2.85 -9.30 -22.73
C LEU A 557 2.98 -9.94 -24.11
N ILE A 558 2.63 -9.17 -25.14
CA ILE A 558 2.97 -9.43 -26.53
C ILE A 558 3.76 -8.23 -27.04
N VAL A 559 4.98 -8.45 -27.52
CA VAL A 559 5.89 -7.42 -28.02
C VAL A 559 6.14 -7.67 -29.50
N ASP A 560 5.60 -6.81 -30.35
CA ASP A 560 5.99 -6.77 -31.76
C ASP A 560 7.25 -5.91 -31.89
N LEU A 561 8.37 -6.58 -32.16
CA LEU A 561 9.69 -5.97 -32.20
C LEU A 561 9.87 -5.06 -33.43
N LYS A 562 9.18 -5.37 -34.54
CA LYS A 562 9.28 -4.62 -35.80
C LYS A 562 8.52 -3.30 -35.71
N THR A 563 7.29 -3.33 -35.20
CA THR A 563 6.45 -2.14 -35.08
C THR A 563 6.63 -1.39 -33.76
N ARG A 564 7.40 -1.98 -32.82
CA ARG A 564 7.59 -1.48 -31.44
C ARG A 564 6.25 -1.27 -30.73
N TYR A 565 5.33 -2.16 -31.01
CA TYR A 565 4.02 -2.21 -30.38
C TYR A 565 4.06 -3.22 -29.24
N ILE A 566 3.52 -2.81 -28.10
CA ILE A 566 3.47 -3.64 -26.91
C ILE A 566 2.02 -3.75 -26.49
N LYS A 567 1.55 -4.98 -26.38
CA LYS A 567 0.25 -5.30 -25.83
C LYS A 567 0.40 -5.93 -24.46
N GLY A 568 -0.18 -5.29 -23.45
CA GLY A 568 -0.37 -5.87 -22.13
C GLY A 568 -1.74 -6.56 -22.05
N ILE A 569 -1.80 -7.72 -21.41
CA ILE A 569 -3.03 -8.49 -21.22
C ILE A 569 -3.22 -8.73 -19.73
N ARG A 570 -4.38 -8.34 -19.20
CA ARG A 570 -4.81 -8.67 -17.85
C ARG A 570 -5.96 -9.66 -17.88
N CYS A 571 -5.87 -10.67 -17.02
CA CYS A 571 -6.80 -11.77 -16.89
C CYS A 571 -7.58 -11.71 -15.57
N ASP A 572 -8.70 -12.44 -15.50
CA ASP A 572 -9.49 -12.61 -14.28
C ASP A 572 -8.77 -13.50 -13.25
N ASP A 573 -8.27 -14.63 -13.71
CA ASP A 573 -7.58 -15.65 -12.90
C ASP A 573 -6.54 -16.40 -13.73
N ILE A 574 -5.29 -15.97 -13.63
CA ILE A 574 -4.16 -16.58 -14.33
C ILE A 574 -3.86 -18.01 -13.89
N SER A 575 -4.46 -18.53 -12.82
CA SER A 575 -4.26 -19.93 -12.44
C SER A 575 -5.02 -20.89 -13.36
N ARG A 576 -6.04 -20.41 -14.08
CA ARG A 576 -6.82 -21.19 -15.03
C ARG A 576 -6.01 -21.48 -16.30
N PRO A 577 -6.23 -22.63 -16.96
CA PRO A 577 -5.58 -22.93 -18.24
C PRO A 577 -5.97 -21.98 -19.37
N ILE A 578 -7.24 -21.54 -19.39
CA ILE A 578 -7.80 -20.63 -20.38
C ILE A 578 -8.50 -19.47 -19.65
N PRO A 579 -7.76 -18.47 -19.17
CA PRO A 579 -8.34 -17.39 -18.40
C PRO A 579 -9.11 -16.40 -19.28
N LYS A 580 -10.04 -15.66 -18.69
CA LYS A 580 -10.76 -14.58 -19.37
C LYS A 580 -9.93 -13.32 -19.37
N ILE A 581 -9.77 -12.69 -20.53
CA ILE A 581 -9.13 -11.38 -20.66
C ILE A 581 -10.12 -10.31 -20.19
N VAL A 582 -9.74 -9.55 -19.17
CA VAL A 582 -10.55 -8.47 -18.60
C VAL A 582 -10.11 -7.09 -19.08
N GLU A 583 -8.84 -6.93 -19.45
CA GLU A 583 -8.31 -5.67 -19.96
C GLU A 583 -7.13 -5.94 -20.91
N GLU A 584 -7.03 -5.14 -21.96
CA GLU A 584 -5.87 -5.11 -22.85
C GLU A 584 -5.31 -3.68 -22.91
N PHE A 585 -4.00 -3.55 -22.69
CA PHE A 585 -3.25 -2.32 -22.88
C PHE A 585 -2.58 -2.36 -24.25
N HIS A 586 -2.71 -1.30 -25.03
CA HIS A 586 -2.20 -1.19 -26.40
C HIS A 586 -1.26 0.01 -26.45
N VAL A 587 0.05 -0.23 -26.50
CA VAL A 587 1.08 0.81 -26.44
C VAL A 587 1.89 0.84 -27.73
N HIS A 588 1.94 1.98 -28.39
CA HIS A 588 2.73 2.23 -29.58
C HIS A 588 3.89 3.16 -29.25
N LEU A 589 5.08 2.60 -29.01
CA LEU A 589 6.24 3.39 -28.59
C LEU A 589 6.64 4.43 -29.63
N GLY A 590 6.62 4.07 -30.92
CA GLY A 590 6.97 5.00 -32.01
C GLY A 590 6.02 6.19 -32.18
N LYS A 591 4.80 6.09 -31.62
CA LYS A 591 3.79 7.17 -31.63
C LYS A 591 3.64 7.86 -30.27
N ALA A 592 4.38 7.41 -29.26
CA ALA A 592 4.20 7.81 -27.86
C ALA A 592 2.71 7.78 -27.42
N ALA A 593 1.98 6.73 -27.81
CA ALA A 593 0.54 6.63 -27.60
C ALA A 593 0.16 5.31 -26.90
N SER A 594 -0.82 5.39 -26.00
CA SER A 594 -1.41 4.24 -25.31
C SER A 594 -2.93 4.27 -25.41
N SER A 595 -3.56 3.10 -25.42
CA SER A 595 -5.01 2.95 -25.34
C SER A 595 -5.36 1.66 -24.58
N ARG A 596 -6.57 1.60 -24.02
CA ARG A 596 -7.04 0.44 -23.26
C ARG A 596 -8.33 -0.11 -23.87
N LYS A 597 -8.49 -1.42 -23.83
CA LYS A 597 -9.71 -2.12 -24.25
C LYS A 597 -10.18 -3.05 -23.14
N TYR A 598 -11.50 -3.19 -23.02
CA TYR A 598 -12.14 -4.08 -22.03
C TYR A 598 -12.99 -5.12 -22.77
N PRO A 599 -12.38 -6.23 -23.23
CA PRO A 599 -13.11 -7.27 -23.95
C PRO A 599 -14.21 -7.88 -23.06
N ARG A 600 -15.43 -8.02 -23.58
CA ARG A 600 -16.55 -8.56 -22.78
C ARG A 600 -16.42 -10.05 -22.50
N ASP A 601 -15.90 -10.83 -23.45
CA ASP A 601 -15.96 -12.29 -23.40
C ASP A 601 -14.80 -12.98 -24.14
N LYS A 602 -13.59 -12.42 -24.03
CA LYS A 602 -12.42 -12.95 -24.74
C LYS A 602 -11.61 -13.89 -23.85
N ALA A 603 -11.27 -15.06 -24.35
CA ALA A 603 -10.38 -16.01 -23.69
C ALA A 603 -8.91 -15.78 -24.12
N LEU A 604 -7.97 -16.08 -23.22
CA LEU A 604 -6.54 -16.19 -23.56
C LEU A 604 -6.22 -17.64 -23.90
N TYR A 605 -5.88 -17.89 -25.16
CA TYR A 605 -5.44 -19.20 -25.65
C TYR A 605 -3.93 -19.28 -25.81
N LEU A 606 -3.43 -20.51 -25.99
CA LEU A 606 -2.01 -20.80 -26.18
C LEU A 606 -1.14 -20.20 -25.08
N LYS A 607 -1.63 -20.31 -23.84
CA LYS A 607 -1.03 -19.67 -22.67
C LYS A 607 0.41 -20.15 -22.44
N SER A 608 0.74 -21.38 -22.86
CA SER A 608 2.12 -21.91 -22.80
C SER A 608 3.15 -21.05 -23.53
N LYS A 609 2.76 -20.27 -24.55
CA LYS A 609 3.64 -19.32 -25.25
C LYS A 609 4.19 -18.22 -24.34
N TYR A 610 3.47 -17.88 -23.27
CA TYR A 610 3.83 -16.81 -22.36
C TYR A 610 4.61 -17.32 -21.14
N LEU A 611 4.58 -18.63 -20.87
CA LEU A 611 5.13 -19.19 -19.64
C LEU A 611 6.62 -19.51 -19.78
N PRO A 612 7.47 -19.15 -18.80
CA PRO A 612 8.88 -19.51 -18.80
C PRO A 612 9.09 -21.01 -18.52
N ALA A 613 10.27 -21.57 -18.84
CA ALA A 613 10.56 -23.00 -18.57
C ALA A 613 10.45 -23.36 -17.09
N SER A 614 10.77 -22.42 -16.21
CA SER A 614 10.73 -22.62 -14.75
C SER A 614 9.31 -22.75 -14.20
N GLU A 615 8.28 -22.49 -15.00
CA GLU A 615 6.89 -22.59 -14.56
C GLU A 615 6.46 -24.06 -14.44
N GLU A 616 6.19 -24.51 -13.21
CA GLU A 616 5.86 -25.90 -12.87
C GLU A 616 4.71 -26.47 -13.72
N LYS A 617 3.72 -25.63 -14.04
CA LYS A 617 2.52 -26.03 -14.79
C LYS A 617 2.65 -25.91 -16.31
N ARG A 618 3.82 -25.50 -16.83
CA ARG A 618 4.00 -25.26 -18.26
C ARG A 618 3.78 -26.49 -19.13
N ASP A 619 4.31 -27.65 -18.72
CA ASP A 619 4.19 -28.88 -19.50
C ASP A 619 2.74 -29.38 -19.58
N LEU A 620 1.98 -29.20 -18.49
CA LEU A 620 0.54 -29.47 -18.50
C LEU A 620 -0.17 -28.49 -19.44
N GLN A 621 0.17 -27.20 -19.38
CA GLN A 621 -0.42 -26.20 -20.27
C GLN A 621 -0.11 -26.48 -21.75
N LEU A 622 1.10 -26.91 -22.09
CA LEU A 622 1.48 -27.30 -23.45
C LEU A 622 0.57 -28.41 -23.99
N LYS A 623 0.31 -29.45 -23.18
CA LYS A 623 -0.61 -30.54 -23.57
C LYS A 623 -2.04 -30.04 -23.81
N ILE A 624 -2.51 -29.11 -22.97
CA ILE A 624 -3.83 -28.48 -23.14
C ILE A 624 -3.87 -27.70 -24.46
N ASP A 625 -2.87 -26.87 -24.71
CA ASP A 625 -2.79 -26.02 -25.90
C ASP A 625 -2.66 -26.86 -27.19
N GLU A 626 -1.89 -27.94 -27.17
CA GLU A 626 -1.81 -28.91 -28.28
C GLU A 626 -3.15 -29.58 -28.56
N ASN A 627 -3.90 -29.96 -27.52
CA ASN A 627 -5.22 -30.58 -27.69
C ASN A 627 -6.23 -29.59 -28.28
N LEU A 628 -6.22 -28.33 -27.84
CA LEU A 628 -7.05 -27.26 -28.41
C LEU A 628 -6.74 -27.02 -29.89
N ARG A 629 -5.47 -27.13 -30.29
CA ARG A 629 -5.08 -27.04 -31.71
C ARG A 629 -5.50 -28.27 -32.52
N LYS A 630 -5.28 -29.48 -31.99
CA LYS A 630 -5.65 -30.75 -32.65
C LYS A 630 -7.16 -30.86 -32.90
N THR A 631 -7.97 -30.32 -31.99
CA THR A 631 -9.44 -30.29 -32.13
C THR A 631 -9.94 -29.18 -33.06
N GLY A 632 -9.07 -28.29 -33.53
CA GLY A 632 -9.45 -27.14 -34.36
C GLY A 632 -10.20 -26.04 -33.60
N LEU A 633 -10.26 -26.12 -32.27
CA LEU A 633 -10.90 -25.10 -31.43
C LEU A 633 -10.10 -23.79 -31.42
N VAL A 634 -8.78 -23.87 -31.61
CA VAL A 634 -7.89 -22.71 -31.58
C VAL A 634 -6.89 -22.78 -32.73
N ASP A 635 -6.72 -21.67 -33.44
CA ASP A 635 -5.71 -21.55 -34.50
C ASP A 635 -4.29 -21.33 -33.94
N GLU A 636 -3.28 -21.31 -34.82
CA GLU A 636 -1.88 -21.09 -34.44
C GLU A 636 -1.60 -19.70 -33.82
N ASN A 637 -2.49 -18.74 -34.07
CA ASN A 637 -2.42 -17.37 -33.58
C ASN A 637 -3.18 -17.18 -32.26
N GLY A 638 -3.78 -18.24 -31.72
CA GLY A 638 -4.55 -18.20 -30.48
C GLY A 638 -5.93 -17.56 -30.64
N LYS A 639 -6.52 -17.59 -31.84
CA LYS A 639 -7.93 -17.24 -32.06
C LYS A 639 -8.78 -18.48 -31.91
N GLY A 640 -9.85 -18.36 -31.14
CA GLY A 640 -10.82 -19.41 -30.89
C GLY A 640 -12.16 -18.82 -30.40
N PRO A 641 -13.09 -19.68 -29.95
CA PRO A 641 -14.38 -19.27 -29.40
C PRO A 641 -14.27 -18.25 -28.26
N SER A 642 -15.37 -17.57 -27.96
CA SER A 642 -15.47 -16.71 -26.79
C SER A 642 -15.40 -17.52 -25.49
N HIS A 643 -15.10 -16.86 -24.37
CA HIS A 643 -14.97 -17.56 -23.09
C HIS A 643 -16.30 -18.22 -22.66
N SER A 644 -17.46 -17.61 -22.93
CA SER A 644 -18.76 -18.25 -22.66
C SER A 644 -19.05 -19.44 -23.58
N GLN A 645 -18.64 -19.38 -24.85
CA GLN A 645 -18.79 -20.50 -25.80
C GLN A 645 -17.98 -21.73 -25.37
N LEU A 646 -16.78 -21.55 -24.79
CA LEU A 646 -15.98 -22.65 -24.25
C LEU A 646 -16.72 -23.44 -23.17
N SER A 647 -17.37 -22.76 -22.23
CA SER A 647 -18.13 -23.43 -21.16
C SER A 647 -19.23 -24.32 -21.73
N ILE A 648 -19.88 -23.89 -22.81
CA ILE A 648 -20.92 -24.66 -23.50
C ILE A 648 -20.29 -25.89 -24.17
N ILE A 649 -19.23 -25.70 -24.94
CA ILE A 649 -18.54 -26.78 -25.66
C ILE A 649 -18.05 -27.85 -24.68
N PHE A 650 -17.41 -27.46 -23.56
CA PHE A 650 -16.93 -28.42 -22.57
C PHE A 650 -18.07 -29.10 -21.81
N SER A 651 -19.20 -28.43 -21.55
CA SER A 651 -20.37 -29.07 -20.93
C SER A 651 -21.03 -30.12 -21.85
N GLN A 652 -21.06 -29.88 -23.16
CA GLN A 652 -21.59 -30.83 -24.16
C GLN A 652 -20.65 -32.02 -24.39
N SER A 653 -19.34 -31.82 -24.24
CA SER A 653 -18.32 -32.88 -24.38
C SER A 653 -18.31 -33.89 -23.23
N HIS A 654 -18.81 -33.51 -22.04
CA HIS A 654 -18.91 -34.41 -20.87
C HIS A 654 -20.26 -35.16 -20.79
N SER A 655 -21.16 -34.93 -21.76
CA SER A 655 -22.48 -35.56 -21.85
C SER A 655 -22.55 -36.65 -22.93
N ASN A 656 -21.42 -36.99 -23.56
CA ASN A 656 -21.28 -38.04 -24.58
C ASN A 656 -20.20 -39.06 -24.18
#